data_AF-A0A0Z8BY31-F1
#
_entry.id   AF-A0A0Z8BY31-F1
#
_cell.length_a   1.000
_cell.length_b   1.000
_cell.length_c   1.000
_cell.angle_alpha   90.00
_cell.angle_beta   90.00
_cell.angle_gamma   90.00
#
_symmetry.space_group_name_H-M   'P 1'
#
loop_
_entity.id
_entity.type
_entity.pdbx_description
1 polymer ?
#
loop_
_entity_poly.entity_id
_entity_poly.type
_entity_poly.pdbx_seq_one_letter_code
_entity_poly.pdbx_strand_id
1 'polypeptide(L)'
;MAIQVTIDDSVSLNLNQYSVNYLTLDKAQADHETAYYNMEKILPFYNKELLVYYGNKVATDDKLNKVRLLDVVPMKDKDVVADVYAEKANINKIMLHYADGTVDYKTVSYLEDFKNNHVVEYTISGTDLIYTPESFLNDRSALVNDLVSSLSSVVLDSDAMKAIIKYPTTLNADTQTGTAKDFYFGESYDQVMANLESNVRKILVASLNGQGQASEDYIKEKITNNKEAFVLGLTYLNRWYDINFGEMNTKDLTIFEPDFLGNDAASALDMILAIGNGGYDVLRAHNNVTTFASIIGKQNSQAKLFDMIEDYRALFLPEMTNNEWFKQTTKAYVVEGKSLIPEVAAKQETTDTYSKYNVGAYSKIVNDTVSNPTWKYNHMLLPLLTLPQENIFIITNMNTIAIGSYEHYVDDYSTVENRDKVRQMVDLAAERQRDNADFWYKILDETNRDKLFRSVLNNEGYVMYGKDGTKSYRNLTADVDAIQDFYGPINKWYREHPSIKTAFADGSETYYITYDMLTDYGTALYTHEMVHNQDGDIYLKGYGRRNGQGMEVYAQGLLQNVFNVTEMNLGFNAVYNSNDANRVHVGDPVARFNSEADFNEYYHNQFDVLYLLDYLEGTNILAQSDAAKKAWLRKIENYYVQNNGANTHAGNSARALTDAEVASLKSFNDLIDQSIIVQRQYVNNPANTSKKWDRNSYVSVPMFAANFSALSNSNGSPGDIMFRRMAFELIAAKGYTDGFVPYASGQLSDLAMEKGSIIYDTWNKKNTGLITDDHVLEYVFQGQYTSWAEFKKAMFTERLEKAAAGQLKPFTMQYELDVADSTKEVTITSFEQLQNLMKEAMEADIQANSLNLNNSRVHALKVKAYQALMNSTNDFRTSIFNP
;
A
#
# COMPACT_ATOMS: atom_id res chain seq x y z
N MET A 1 -59.17 -1.47 43.63
CA MET A 1 -57.80 -1.96 43.36
C MET A 1 -57.51 -1.62 41.92
N ALA A 2 -56.65 -0.63 41.67
CA ALA A 2 -56.15 -0.33 40.34
C ALA A 2 -55.00 -1.30 40.09
N ILE A 3 -55.17 -2.20 39.12
CA ILE A 3 -54.08 -3.06 38.67
C ILE A 3 -53.25 -2.19 37.73
N GLN A 4 -52.00 -1.96 38.08
CA GLN A 4 -51.02 -1.23 37.28
C GLN A 4 -50.04 -2.26 36.74
N VAL A 5 -50.09 -2.50 35.43
CA VAL A 5 -49.20 -3.44 34.73
C VAL A 5 -47.93 -2.69 34.34
N THR A 6 -46.75 -3.23 34.64
CA THR A 6 -45.45 -2.67 34.26
C THR A 6 -44.78 -3.53 33.18
N ILE A 7 -43.72 -3.02 32.55
CA ILE A 7 -42.91 -3.76 31.56
C ILE A 7 -42.29 -5.03 32.16
N ASP A 8 -42.07 -5.06 33.49
CA ASP A 8 -41.57 -6.26 34.18
C ASP A 8 -42.60 -7.41 34.23
N ASP A 9 -43.88 -7.12 33.94
CA ASP A 9 -44.96 -8.12 33.89
C ASP A 9 -45.02 -8.87 32.54
N SER A 10 -44.25 -8.45 31.53
CA SER A 10 -44.14 -9.16 30.24
C SER A 10 -42.84 -9.96 30.14
N VAL A 11 -42.94 -11.28 30.37
CA VAL A 11 -41.89 -12.21 29.95
C VAL A 11 -41.87 -12.22 28.41
N SER A 12 -40.69 -12.14 27.79
CA SER A 12 -40.53 -12.37 26.35
C SER A 12 -41.15 -13.72 26.00
N LEU A 13 -42.37 -13.68 25.48
CA LEU A 13 -42.97 -14.82 24.83
C LEU A 13 -42.17 -14.99 23.55
N ASN A 14 -41.53 -16.15 23.39
CA ASN A 14 -41.34 -16.70 22.05
C ASN A 14 -42.74 -16.78 21.43
N LEU A 15 -43.12 -15.73 20.71
CA LEU A 15 -44.34 -15.66 19.93
C LEU A 15 -44.31 -16.86 19.00
N ASN A 16 -45.41 -17.63 19.01
CA ASN A 16 -45.67 -18.83 18.23
C ASN A 16 -44.68 -19.05 17.09
N GLN A 17 -43.96 -20.19 17.07
CA GLN A 17 -43.31 -20.65 15.84
C GLN A 17 -44.38 -20.63 14.74
N TYR A 18 -44.29 -19.65 13.85
CA TYR A 18 -45.24 -19.49 12.78
C TYR A 18 -44.97 -20.61 11.77
N SER A 19 -45.64 -21.74 11.99
CA SER A 19 -45.61 -22.88 11.07
C SER A 19 -46.98 -22.96 10.41
N VAL A 20 -47.07 -22.44 9.19
CA VAL A 20 -48.27 -22.53 8.36
C VAL A 20 -48.03 -23.56 7.27
N ASN A 21 -48.95 -24.51 7.16
CA ASN A 21 -49.03 -25.44 6.06
C ASN A 21 -50.23 -25.06 5.17
N TYR A 22 -49.96 -24.36 4.07
CA TYR A 22 -50.99 -23.90 3.13
C TYR A 22 -51.71 -25.05 2.43
N LEU A 23 -51.10 -26.23 2.30
CA LEU A 23 -51.70 -27.40 1.66
C LEU A 23 -52.87 -28.00 2.44
N THR A 24 -53.09 -27.57 3.68
CA THR A 24 -54.25 -27.97 4.48
C THR A 24 -55.52 -27.15 4.20
N LEU A 25 -55.41 -26.09 3.40
CA LEU A 25 -56.51 -25.18 3.09
C LEU A 25 -57.31 -25.62 1.86
N ASP A 26 -58.58 -25.21 1.80
CA ASP A 26 -59.45 -25.51 0.66
C ASP A 26 -58.88 -24.92 -0.64
N LYS A 27 -58.92 -25.71 -1.73
CA LYS A 27 -58.38 -25.38 -3.07
C LYS A 27 -56.86 -25.20 -3.17
N ALA A 28 -56.09 -25.55 -2.14
CA ALA A 28 -54.63 -25.60 -2.25
C ALA A 28 -54.19 -26.75 -3.19
N GLN A 29 -53.12 -26.53 -3.95
CA GLN A 29 -52.53 -27.42 -4.93
C GLN A 29 -51.06 -27.63 -4.59
N ALA A 30 -50.61 -28.88 -4.61
CA ALA A 30 -49.25 -29.24 -4.19
C ALA A 30 -48.18 -28.61 -5.09
N ASP A 31 -48.47 -28.40 -6.36
CA ASP A 31 -47.58 -27.75 -7.32
C ASP A 31 -47.57 -26.21 -7.20
N HIS A 32 -48.35 -25.62 -6.28
CA HIS A 32 -48.40 -24.18 -6.02
C HIS A 32 -47.95 -23.78 -4.60
N GLU A 33 -47.36 -24.72 -3.85
CA GLU A 33 -46.97 -24.52 -2.45
C GLU A 33 -46.08 -23.27 -2.28
N THR A 34 -45.04 -23.14 -3.11
CA THR A 34 -44.13 -21.99 -3.09
C THR A 34 -44.85 -20.68 -3.38
N ALA A 35 -45.78 -20.65 -4.34
CA ALA A 35 -46.56 -19.45 -4.63
C ALA A 35 -47.38 -19.00 -3.42
N TYR A 36 -47.98 -19.92 -2.65
CA TYR A 36 -48.75 -19.54 -1.46
C TYR A 36 -47.90 -18.81 -0.43
N TYR A 37 -46.69 -19.30 -0.20
CA TYR A 37 -45.78 -18.61 0.70
C TYR A 37 -45.22 -17.30 0.14
N ASN A 38 -45.03 -17.20 -1.17
CA ASN A 38 -44.62 -15.93 -1.79
C ASN A 38 -45.76 -14.90 -1.77
N MET A 39 -47.01 -15.35 -1.88
CA MET A 39 -48.18 -14.48 -1.72
C MET A 39 -48.26 -13.89 -0.31
N GLU A 40 -47.73 -14.57 0.71
CA GLU A 40 -47.66 -14.00 2.06
C GLU A 40 -46.80 -12.73 2.14
N LYS A 41 -45.68 -12.70 1.41
CA LYS A 41 -44.82 -11.50 1.30
C LYS A 41 -45.39 -10.44 0.35
N ILE A 42 -46.15 -10.83 -0.67
CA ILE A 42 -46.78 -9.90 -1.64
C ILE A 42 -48.09 -9.31 -1.07
N LEU A 43 -48.80 -10.07 -0.25
CA LEU A 43 -50.08 -9.72 0.37
C LEU A 43 -50.03 -9.92 1.89
N PRO A 44 -49.14 -9.21 2.60
CA PRO A 44 -49.12 -9.25 4.04
C PRO A 44 -50.47 -8.81 4.62
N PHE A 45 -50.82 -9.34 5.80
CA PHE A 45 -52.07 -9.09 6.53
C PHE A 45 -53.36 -9.70 5.95
N TYR A 46 -53.33 -10.34 4.79
CA TYR A 46 -54.51 -11.03 4.23
C TYR A 46 -54.71 -12.44 4.82
N ASN A 47 -55.94 -12.94 4.75
CA ASN A 47 -56.23 -14.30 5.22
C ASN A 47 -55.66 -15.37 4.28
N LYS A 48 -55.40 -16.56 4.84
CA LYS A 48 -54.69 -17.62 4.14
C LYS A 48 -55.46 -18.15 2.93
N GLU A 49 -56.79 -18.14 2.98
CA GLU A 49 -57.64 -18.53 1.86
C GLU A 49 -57.46 -17.61 0.65
N LEU A 50 -57.26 -16.31 0.88
CA LEU A 50 -57.00 -15.35 -0.19
C LEU A 50 -55.58 -15.52 -0.75
N LEU A 51 -54.59 -15.84 0.10
CA LEU A 51 -53.24 -16.18 -0.36
C LEU A 51 -53.26 -17.41 -1.27
N VAL A 52 -54.02 -18.45 -0.92
CA VAL A 52 -54.23 -19.63 -1.79
C VAL A 52 -54.96 -19.25 -3.08
N TYR A 53 -55.97 -18.40 -3.00
CA TYR A 53 -56.70 -17.92 -4.18
C TYR A 53 -55.81 -17.19 -5.18
N TYR A 54 -54.97 -16.25 -4.73
CA TYR A 54 -54.03 -15.54 -5.63
C TYR A 54 -52.85 -16.43 -6.05
N GLY A 55 -52.35 -17.29 -5.16
CA GLY A 55 -51.27 -18.22 -5.49
C GLY A 55 -51.67 -19.20 -6.60
N ASN A 56 -52.93 -19.66 -6.62
CA ASN A 56 -53.48 -20.48 -7.70
C ASN A 56 -53.56 -19.78 -9.07
N LYS A 57 -53.37 -18.46 -9.12
CA LYS A 57 -53.31 -17.69 -10.37
C LYS A 57 -51.89 -17.52 -10.90
N VAL A 58 -50.89 -17.84 -10.09
CA VAL A 58 -49.48 -17.83 -10.51
C VAL A 58 -49.27 -19.05 -11.41
N ALA A 59 -48.68 -18.87 -12.59
CA ALA A 59 -48.42 -19.98 -13.48
C ALA A 59 -47.40 -20.95 -12.84
N THR A 60 -47.58 -22.26 -13.05
CA THR A 60 -46.70 -23.28 -12.45
C THR A 60 -45.24 -23.12 -12.82
N ASP A 61 -44.97 -22.55 -13.99
CA ASP A 61 -43.65 -22.29 -14.51
C ASP A 61 -43.09 -20.89 -14.16
N ASP A 62 -43.88 -20.01 -13.56
CA ASP A 62 -43.45 -18.70 -13.07
C ASP A 62 -42.45 -18.86 -11.92
N LYS A 63 -41.51 -17.93 -11.80
CA LYS A 63 -40.51 -17.92 -10.74
C LYS A 63 -41.14 -17.73 -9.36
N LEU A 64 -42.21 -16.95 -9.26
CA LEU A 64 -43.02 -16.82 -8.04
C LEU A 64 -43.60 -18.15 -7.56
N ASN A 65 -43.66 -19.17 -8.41
CA ASN A 65 -44.08 -20.52 -8.03
C ASN A 65 -42.93 -21.51 -7.82
N LYS A 66 -41.69 -21.10 -8.10
CA LYS A 66 -40.52 -21.98 -8.07
C LYS A 66 -39.50 -21.64 -7.00
N VAL A 67 -39.34 -20.36 -6.71
CA VAL A 67 -38.30 -19.86 -5.79
C VAL A 67 -38.95 -18.99 -4.72
N ARG A 68 -38.55 -19.20 -3.46
CA ARG A 68 -39.05 -18.42 -2.32
C ARG A 68 -38.58 -16.97 -2.40
N LEU A 69 -39.46 -16.03 -2.07
CA LEU A 69 -39.11 -14.64 -1.80
C LEU A 69 -38.50 -14.52 -0.40
N LEU A 70 -37.43 -13.74 -0.32
CA LEU A 70 -36.91 -13.20 0.92
C LEU A 70 -37.68 -11.92 1.27
N ASP A 71 -37.85 -11.03 0.28
CA ASP A 71 -38.46 -9.72 0.51
C ASP A 71 -39.11 -9.11 -0.75
N VAL A 72 -40.00 -8.13 -0.56
CA VAL A 72 -40.70 -7.36 -1.59
C VAL A 72 -40.61 -5.86 -1.28
N VAL A 73 -39.75 -5.15 -2.01
CA VAL A 73 -39.45 -3.74 -1.74
C VAL A 73 -40.20 -2.82 -2.70
N PRO A 74 -40.99 -1.85 -2.21
CA PRO A 74 -41.64 -0.85 -3.07
C PRO A 74 -40.64 0.14 -3.65
N MET A 75 -40.89 0.55 -4.89
CA MET A 75 -39.98 1.41 -5.64
C MET A 75 -40.70 2.50 -6.44
N LYS A 76 -39.98 3.60 -6.63
CA LYS A 76 -40.31 4.68 -7.54
C LYS A 76 -39.24 4.73 -8.62
N ASP A 77 -39.60 4.30 -9.82
CA ASP A 77 -38.70 4.15 -10.96
C ASP A 77 -37.52 3.21 -10.68
N LYS A 78 -36.42 3.74 -10.17
CA LYS A 78 -35.23 2.99 -9.77
C LYS A 78 -34.89 3.20 -8.30
N ASP A 79 -35.58 4.06 -7.58
CA ASP A 79 -35.29 4.37 -6.18
C ASP A 79 -36.12 3.48 -5.25
N VAL A 80 -35.48 2.99 -4.17
CA VAL A 80 -36.15 2.30 -3.06
C VAL A 80 -37.03 3.30 -2.31
N VAL A 81 -38.24 2.88 -1.93
CA VAL A 81 -39.21 3.73 -1.23
C VAL A 81 -39.46 3.21 0.18
N ALA A 82 -38.68 3.68 1.16
CA ALA A 82 -38.94 3.39 2.58
C ALA A 82 -40.07 4.24 3.18
N ASP A 83 -40.34 5.44 2.63
CA ASP A 83 -41.45 6.32 3.07
C ASP A 83 -42.72 6.02 2.26
N VAL A 84 -43.19 4.78 2.37
CA VAL A 84 -44.33 4.27 1.59
C VAL A 84 -45.59 5.12 1.81
N TYR A 85 -45.80 5.64 3.02
CA TYR A 85 -46.95 6.49 3.33
C TYR A 85 -46.99 7.75 2.46
N ALA A 86 -45.87 8.48 2.37
CA ALA A 86 -45.79 9.72 1.61
C ALA A 86 -45.78 9.48 0.09
N GLU A 87 -45.19 8.37 -0.36
CA GLU A 87 -44.98 8.07 -1.79
C GLU A 87 -46.00 7.08 -2.36
N LYS A 88 -47.05 6.69 -1.61
CA LYS A 88 -47.97 5.62 -2.01
C LYS A 88 -48.53 5.75 -3.43
N ALA A 89 -48.87 6.95 -3.88
CA ALA A 89 -49.40 7.20 -5.22
C ALA A 89 -48.31 7.20 -6.33
N ASN A 90 -47.05 7.36 -5.95
CA ASN A 90 -45.90 7.43 -6.87
C ASN A 90 -45.15 6.11 -7.01
N ILE A 91 -45.41 5.12 -6.13
CA ILE A 91 -44.88 3.77 -6.27
C ILE A 91 -45.39 3.17 -7.57
N ASN A 92 -44.46 2.86 -8.46
CA ASN A 92 -44.74 2.36 -9.80
C ASN A 92 -44.04 1.02 -10.10
N LYS A 93 -43.20 0.53 -9.18
CA LYS A 93 -42.56 -0.77 -9.24
C LYS A 93 -42.45 -1.42 -7.86
N ILE A 94 -42.28 -2.73 -7.87
CA ILE A 94 -41.79 -3.52 -6.74
C ILE A 94 -40.58 -4.33 -7.18
N MET A 95 -39.63 -4.48 -6.28
CA MET A 95 -38.49 -5.37 -6.40
C MET A 95 -38.75 -6.63 -5.59
N LEU A 96 -38.71 -7.78 -6.27
CA LEU A 96 -38.88 -9.09 -5.69
C LEU A 96 -37.50 -9.70 -5.47
N HIS A 97 -37.08 -9.87 -4.21
CA HIS A 97 -35.81 -10.50 -3.88
C HIS A 97 -36.03 -11.98 -3.55
N TYR A 98 -35.40 -12.86 -4.31
CA TYR A 98 -35.55 -14.30 -4.18
C TYR A 98 -34.39 -14.95 -3.40
N ALA A 99 -34.69 -16.06 -2.73
CA ALA A 99 -33.74 -16.85 -1.95
C ALA A 99 -32.64 -17.52 -2.79
N ASP A 100 -32.74 -17.50 -4.13
CA ASP A 100 -31.67 -17.93 -5.03
C ASP A 100 -30.66 -16.82 -5.36
N GLY A 101 -30.75 -15.65 -4.69
CA GLY A 101 -29.80 -14.54 -4.82
C GLY A 101 -30.05 -13.69 -6.06
N THR A 102 -31.31 -13.55 -6.48
CA THR A 102 -31.69 -12.76 -7.66
C THR A 102 -32.83 -11.81 -7.37
N VAL A 103 -32.96 -10.75 -8.18
CA VAL A 103 -34.07 -9.80 -8.12
C VAL A 103 -34.88 -9.80 -9.43
N ASP A 104 -36.20 -9.71 -9.31
CA ASP A 104 -37.09 -9.36 -10.43
C ASP A 104 -37.81 -8.05 -10.14
N TYR A 105 -38.09 -7.27 -11.18
CA TYR A 105 -38.89 -6.04 -11.06
C TYR A 105 -40.26 -6.23 -11.69
N LYS A 106 -41.31 -5.84 -10.97
CA LYS A 106 -42.68 -5.81 -11.49
C LYS A 106 -43.23 -4.40 -11.46
N THR A 107 -43.84 -3.97 -12.56
CA THR A 107 -44.56 -2.69 -12.62
C THR A 107 -45.85 -2.81 -11.84
N VAL A 108 -46.10 -1.83 -10.97
CA VAL A 108 -47.33 -1.74 -10.19
C VAL A 108 -48.04 -0.42 -10.45
N SER A 109 -49.35 -0.39 -10.20
CA SER A 109 -50.15 0.83 -10.28
C SER A 109 -51.06 0.92 -9.07
N TYR A 110 -51.00 2.07 -8.39
CA TYR A 110 -51.82 2.38 -7.24
C TYR A 110 -53.30 2.19 -7.57
N LEU A 111 -53.99 1.37 -6.78
CA LEU A 111 -55.41 1.07 -6.98
C LEU A 111 -56.27 1.98 -6.11
N GLU A 112 -56.27 1.73 -4.80
CA GLU A 112 -56.98 2.53 -3.81
C GLU A 112 -56.42 2.29 -2.40
N ASP A 113 -56.80 3.18 -1.47
CA ASP A 113 -56.74 2.87 -0.05
C ASP A 113 -57.89 1.88 0.24
N PHE A 114 -57.58 0.66 0.69
CA PHE A 114 -58.59 -0.38 0.84
C PHE A 114 -59.63 0.00 1.91
N LYS A 115 -60.92 -0.17 1.62
CA LYS A 115 -62.00 0.34 2.47
C LYS A 115 -61.96 -0.25 3.88
N ASN A 116 -61.89 0.63 4.88
CA ASN A 116 -61.92 0.37 6.33
C ASN A 116 -60.68 -0.28 6.97
N ASN A 117 -59.63 -0.60 6.21
CA ASN A 117 -58.39 -1.14 6.77
C ASN A 117 -57.23 -0.34 6.21
N HIS A 118 -56.30 0.07 7.06
CA HIS A 118 -55.19 0.97 6.78
C HIS A 118 -54.08 0.37 5.88
N VAL A 119 -54.50 -0.25 4.77
CA VAL A 119 -53.74 -1.05 3.83
C VAL A 119 -53.96 -0.44 2.45
N VAL A 120 -52.89 -0.40 1.65
CA VAL A 120 -52.93 0.15 0.29
C VAL A 120 -52.76 -0.97 -0.71
N GLU A 121 -53.60 -1.00 -1.74
CA GLU A 121 -53.52 -2.00 -2.79
C GLU A 121 -52.90 -1.43 -4.07
N TYR A 122 -52.06 -2.24 -4.69
CA TYR A 122 -51.52 -2.00 -6.02
C TYR A 122 -51.88 -3.15 -6.93
N THR A 123 -52.14 -2.85 -8.20
CA THR A 123 -52.25 -3.87 -9.25
C THR A 123 -50.87 -4.20 -9.80
N ILE A 124 -50.54 -5.49 -9.93
CA ILE A 124 -49.30 -5.93 -10.59
C ILE A 124 -49.60 -6.05 -12.10
N SER A 125 -48.98 -5.17 -12.89
CA SER A 125 -49.25 -5.04 -14.31
C SER A 125 -49.06 -6.35 -15.07
N GLY A 126 -50.02 -6.69 -15.94
CA GLY A 126 -49.98 -7.91 -16.74
C GLY A 126 -50.36 -9.20 -15.98
N THR A 127 -50.84 -9.08 -14.74
CA THR A 127 -51.32 -10.21 -13.93
C THR A 127 -52.64 -9.88 -13.26
N ASP A 128 -53.33 -10.91 -12.74
CA ASP A 128 -54.50 -10.76 -11.88
C ASP A 128 -54.12 -10.59 -10.40
N LEU A 129 -52.83 -10.39 -10.09
CA LEU A 129 -52.31 -10.26 -8.73
C LEU A 129 -52.39 -8.81 -8.24
N ILE A 130 -52.54 -8.67 -6.94
CA ILE A 130 -52.39 -7.40 -6.22
C ILE A 130 -51.17 -7.48 -5.30
N TYR A 131 -50.66 -6.32 -4.90
CA TYR A 131 -49.57 -6.16 -3.94
C TYR A 131 -50.02 -5.20 -2.83
N THR A 132 -49.60 -5.49 -1.60
CA THR A 132 -49.63 -4.52 -0.51
C THR A 132 -48.29 -4.49 0.24
N PRO A 133 -47.77 -3.32 0.64
CA PRO A 133 -46.58 -3.21 1.48
C PRO A 133 -46.79 -3.85 2.87
N GLU A 134 -45.72 -4.34 3.49
CA GLU A 134 -45.73 -4.90 4.85
C GLU A 134 -45.79 -3.81 5.93
N SER A 135 -46.74 -2.88 5.82
CA SER A 135 -46.98 -1.85 6.83
C SER A 135 -48.42 -1.34 6.80
N PHE A 136 -48.96 -1.01 7.97
CA PHE A 136 -50.24 -0.29 8.06
C PHE A 136 -50.00 1.22 7.90
N LEU A 137 -50.46 1.76 6.78
CA LEU A 137 -50.24 3.15 6.33
C LEU A 137 -51.29 4.12 6.90
N ASN A 138 -51.42 4.14 8.24
CA ASN A 138 -52.25 5.10 8.96
C ASN A 138 -51.80 6.54 8.71
N ASP A 139 -52.73 7.51 8.76
CA ASP A 139 -52.34 8.92 8.93
C ASP A 139 -51.78 9.14 10.33
N ARG A 140 -50.45 9.21 10.41
CA ARG A 140 -49.69 9.41 11.65
C ARG A 140 -49.11 10.82 11.76
N SER A 141 -49.68 11.80 11.04
CA SER A 141 -49.13 13.17 10.98
C SER A 141 -48.93 13.78 12.37
N ALA A 142 -49.85 13.55 13.32
CA ALA A 142 -49.71 14.02 14.70
C ALA A 142 -48.51 13.38 15.43
N LEU A 143 -48.36 12.06 15.34
CA LEU A 143 -47.23 11.33 15.93
C LEU A 143 -45.89 11.77 15.30
N VAL A 144 -45.85 11.91 13.97
CA VAL A 144 -44.67 12.40 13.25
C VAL A 144 -44.30 13.80 13.74
N ASN A 145 -45.25 14.73 13.81
CA ASN A 145 -45.01 16.10 14.28
C ASN A 145 -44.48 16.13 15.73
N ASP A 146 -45.04 15.30 16.61
CA ASP A 146 -44.58 15.20 18.00
C ASP A 146 -43.15 14.67 18.10
N LEU A 147 -42.83 13.61 17.36
CA LEU A 147 -41.49 13.02 17.32
C LEU A 147 -40.47 13.99 16.71
N VAL A 148 -40.80 14.62 15.58
CA VAL A 148 -39.94 15.63 14.94
C VAL A 148 -39.68 16.79 15.89
N SER A 149 -40.71 17.30 16.58
CA SER A 149 -40.56 18.38 17.56
C SER A 149 -39.65 17.98 18.74
N SER A 150 -39.69 16.72 19.16
CA SER A 150 -38.80 16.20 20.21
C SER A 150 -37.35 16.06 19.71
N LEU A 151 -37.19 15.43 18.54
CA LEU A 151 -35.90 15.12 17.93
C LEU A 151 -35.15 16.35 17.43
N SER A 152 -35.86 17.40 16.97
CA SER A 152 -35.25 18.65 16.48
C SER A 152 -34.45 19.40 17.54
N SER A 153 -34.61 19.04 18.82
CA SER A 153 -33.87 19.62 19.95
C SER A 153 -32.51 18.95 20.21
N VAL A 154 -32.22 17.82 19.57
CA VAL A 154 -30.97 17.06 19.78
C VAL A 154 -29.80 17.84 19.18
N VAL A 155 -28.68 17.89 19.90
CA VAL A 155 -27.42 18.53 19.46
C VAL A 155 -26.24 17.61 19.80
N LEU A 156 -25.36 17.36 18.82
CA LEU A 156 -24.26 16.38 18.90
C LEU A 156 -23.29 16.59 20.08
N ASP A 157 -23.01 17.83 20.48
CA ASP A 157 -22.04 18.12 21.55
C ASP A 157 -22.68 18.54 22.88
N SER A 158 -23.99 18.30 23.04
CA SER A 158 -24.71 18.52 24.29
C SER A 158 -24.29 17.55 25.41
N ASP A 159 -24.55 17.92 26.67
CA ASP A 159 -24.24 17.06 27.83
C ASP A 159 -25.01 15.72 27.78
N ALA A 160 -26.26 15.75 27.29
CA ALA A 160 -27.07 14.55 27.10
C ALA A 160 -26.44 13.60 26.06
N MET A 161 -25.97 14.14 24.93
CA MET A 161 -25.29 13.33 23.91
C MET A 161 -23.97 12.77 24.44
N LYS A 162 -23.17 13.58 25.13
CA LYS A 162 -21.91 13.14 25.77
C LYS A 162 -22.13 12.02 26.78
N ALA A 163 -23.24 12.05 27.53
CA ALA A 163 -23.57 11.02 28.50
C ALA A 163 -23.85 9.65 27.86
N ILE A 164 -24.36 9.63 26.63
CA ILE A 164 -24.61 8.41 25.86
C ILE A 164 -23.35 7.94 25.16
N ILE A 165 -22.62 8.86 24.50
CA ILE A 165 -21.37 8.55 23.81
C ILE A 165 -20.30 8.02 24.76
N LYS A 166 -20.20 8.58 25.98
CA LYS A 166 -19.19 8.19 26.99
C LYS A 166 -17.77 8.29 26.44
N TYR A 167 -17.36 9.51 26.08
CA TYR A 167 -15.99 9.79 25.63
C TYR A 167 -14.94 9.26 26.63
N PRO A 168 -13.75 8.85 26.14
CA PRO A 168 -12.66 8.41 27.00
C PRO A 168 -12.29 9.46 28.04
N THR A 169 -12.00 9.02 29.27
CA THR A 169 -11.58 9.91 30.36
C THR A 169 -10.21 10.54 30.11
N THR A 170 -9.40 9.94 29.24
CA THR A 170 -8.10 10.46 28.82
C THR A 170 -8.10 10.53 27.30
N LEU A 171 -7.98 11.75 26.79
CA LEU A 171 -7.94 12.02 25.35
C LEU A 171 -6.49 12.10 24.88
N ASN A 172 -6.22 11.53 23.73
CA ASN A 172 -5.01 11.80 22.98
C ASN A 172 -5.20 13.09 22.17
N ALA A 173 -4.52 14.18 22.57
CA ALA A 173 -4.66 15.50 21.95
C ALA A 173 -4.30 15.55 20.46
N ASP A 174 -3.57 14.56 19.94
CA ASP A 174 -3.22 14.48 18.52
C ASP A 174 -4.29 13.78 17.67
N THR A 175 -5.20 13.04 18.31
CA THR A 175 -6.15 12.18 17.59
C THR A 175 -7.60 12.30 18.05
N GLN A 176 -7.85 13.01 19.15
CA GLN A 176 -9.15 13.08 19.81
C GLN A 176 -9.40 14.50 20.34
N THR A 177 -10.62 14.99 20.11
CA THR A 177 -11.12 16.27 20.61
C THR A 177 -12.06 16.11 21.80
N GLY A 178 -12.61 14.90 22.04
CA GLY A 178 -13.65 14.69 23.04
C GLY A 178 -14.99 15.32 22.65
N THR A 179 -15.21 15.46 21.35
CA THR A 179 -16.43 15.99 20.73
C THR A 179 -16.83 15.14 19.54
N ALA A 180 -17.97 15.45 18.91
CA ALA A 180 -18.48 14.68 17.78
C ALA A 180 -17.54 14.66 16.55
N LYS A 181 -16.53 15.54 16.54
CA LYS A 181 -15.45 15.53 15.54
C LYS A 181 -14.67 14.21 15.51
N ASP A 182 -14.61 13.48 16.62
CA ASP A 182 -13.92 12.18 16.71
C ASP A 182 -14.53 11.09 15.80
N PHE A 183 -15.76 11.30 15.33
CA PHE A 183 -16.51 10.35 14.49
C PHE A 183 -16.52 10.69 13.01
N TYR A 184 -16.04 11.88 12.63
CA TYR A 184 -15.92 12.30 11.23
C TYR A 184 -17.23 12.21 10.44
N PHE A 185 -18.33 12.63 11.06
CA PHE A 185 -19.66 12.58 10.45
C PHE A 185 -19.84 13.54 9.26
N GLY A 186 -18.93 14.47 9.02
CA GLY A 186 -19.06 15.47 7.95
C GLY A 186 -20.41 16.19 8.04
N GLU A 187 -21.12 16.26 6.92
CA GLU A 187 -22.46 16.86 6.83
C GLU A 187 -23.60 15.90 7.23
N SER A 188 -23.30 14.65 7.64
CA SER A 188 -24.32 13.62 7.86
C SER A 188 -25.37 14.02 8.91
N TYR A 189 -24.93 14.66 9.98
CA TYR A 189 -25.86 15.14 11.01
C TYR A 189 -26.82 16.19 10.46
N ASP A 190 -26.30 17.18 9.73
CA ASP A 190 -27.12 18.24 9.14
C ASP A 190 -28.10 17.66 8.11
N GLN A 191 -27.68 16.66 7.33
CA GLN A 191 -28.54 15.92 6.41
C GLN A 191 -29.66 15.15 7.14
N VAL A 192 -29.35 14.49 8.26
CA VAL A 192 -30.34 13.79 9.09
C VAL A 192 -31.35 14.78 9.68
N MET A 193 -30.89 15.92 10.18
CA MET A 193 -31.75 16.95 10.77
C MET A 193 -32.61 17.65 9.73
N ALA A 194 -32.07 17.92 8.53
CA ALA A 194 -32.82 18.51 7.42
C ALA A 194 -33.93 17.58 6.89
N ASN A 195 -33.75 16.26 7.01
CA ASN A 195 -34.69 15.24 6.53
C ASN A 195 -35.41 14.50 7.66
N LEU A 196 -35.45 15.09 8.87
CA LEU A 196 -35.92 14.42 10.09
C LEU A 196 -37.35 13.90 9.98
N GLU A 197 -38.24 14.67 9.37
CA GLU A 197 -39.64 14.29 9.15
C GLU A 197 -39.77 13.03 8.29
N SER A 198 -39.01 12.94 7.20
CA SER A 198 -39.00 11.75 6.33
C SER A 198 -38.37 10.57 7.04
N ASN A 199 -37.24 10.75 7.73
CA ASN A 199 -36.61 9.67 8.51
C ASN A 199 -37.54 9.12 9.61
N VAL A 200 -38.31 9.99 10.28
CA VAL A 200 -39.33 9.58 11.24
C VAL A 200 -40.44 8.78 10.54
N ARG A 201 -40.93 9.20 9.37
CA ARG A 201 -41.93 8.39 8.65
C ARG A 201 -41.39 7.01 8.23
N LYS A 202 -40.19 6.96 7.65
CA LYS A 202 -39.53 5.71 7.23
C LYS A 202 -39.42 4.73 8.41
N ILE A 203 -38.98 5.20 9.58
CA ILE A 203 -38.87 4.32 10.75
C ILE A 203 -40.23 3.85 11.27
N LEU A 204 -41.26 4.70 11.21
CA LEU A 204 -42.62 4.31 11.60
C LEU A 204 -43.17 3.27 10.61
N VAL A 205 -42.91 3.40 9.30
CA VAL A 205 -43.27 2.39 8.30
C VAL A 205 -42.60 1.05 8.63
N ALA A 206 -41.29 1.04 8.90
CA ALA A 206 -40.52 -0.16 9.19
C ALA A 206 -40.80 -0.79 10.57
N SER A 207 -41.37 -0.05 11.53
CA SER A 207 -41.47 -0.51 12.94
C SER A 207 -42.90 -0.63 13.50
N LEU A 208 -43.93 -0.12 12.81
CA LEU A 208 -45.32 -0.10 13.31
C LEU A 208 -46.27 -0.98 12.48
N ASN A 209 -46.12 -2.30 12.61
CA ASN A 209 -46.96 -3.30 11.93
C ASN A 209 -48.23 -3.67 12.72
N GLY A 210 -48.73 -2.77 13.57
CA GLY A 210 -49.93 -2.97 14.39
C GLY A 210 -50.91 -1.78 14.34
N GLN A 211 -52.19 -2.06 14.59
CA GLN A 211 -53.25 -1.04 14.67
C GLN A 211 -53.54 -0.68 16.13
N GLY A 212 -53.57 0.63 16.44
CA GLY A 212 -54.05 1.16 17.72
C GLY A 212 -53.07 2.06 18.47
N GLN A 213 -53.63 2.91 19.34
CA GLN A 213 -52.91 3.95 20.08
C GLN A 213 -51.77 3.39 20.96
N ALA A 214 -51.94 2.18 21.54
CA ALA A 214 -50.92 1.59 22.41
C ALA A 214 -49.59 1.28 21.69
N SER A 215 -49.65 0.83 20.43
CA SER A 215 -48.44 0.59 19.62
C SER A 215 -47.76 1.89 19.22
N GLU A 216 -48.55 2.91 18.88
CA GLU A 216 -48.05 4.25 18.58
C GLU A 216 -47.39 4.91 19.80
N ASP A 217 -48.03 4.81 20.97
CA ASP A 217 -47.51 5.31 22.24
C ASP A 217 -46.20 4.60 22.62
N TYR A 218 -46.12 3.28 22.43
CA TYR A 218 -44.91 2.51 22.69
C TYR A 218 -43.73 2.97 21.82
N ILE A 219 -43.93 3.10 20.51
CA ILE A 219 -42.86 3.56 19.61
C ILE A 219 -42.52 5.04 19.88
N LYS A 220 -43.51 5.87 20.14
CA LYS A 220 -43.31 7.27 20.54
C LYS A 220 -42.43 7.37 21.78
N GLU A 221 -42.76 6.62 22.82
CA GLU A 221 -42.02 6.57 24.08
C GLU A 221 -40.60 6.03 23.83
N LYS A 222 -40.46 4.93 23.08
CA LYS A 222 -39.16 4.33 22.78
C LYS A 222 -38.22 5.29 22.06
N ILE A 223 -38.69 6.00 21.03
CA ILE A 223 -37.89 7.01 20.31
C ILE A 223 -37.63 8.23 21.21
N THR A 224 -38.65 8.75 21.90
CA THR A 224 -38.51 9.96 22.72
C THR A 224 -37.55 9.76 23.89
N ASN A 225 -37.60 8.59 24.55
CA ASN A 225 -36.71 8.24 25.66
C ASN A 225 -35.26 8.00 25.21
N ASN A 226 -35.02 7.79 23.90
CA ASN A 226 -33.71 7.53 23.32
C ASN A 226 -33.37 8.52 22.19
N LYS A 227 -33.91 9.74 22.24
CA LYS A 227 -33.87 10.69 21.12
C LYS A 227 -32.44 11.02 20.65
N GLU A 228 -31.49 11.16 21.58
CA GLU A 228 -30.08 11.39 21.26
C GLU A 228 -29.47 10.17 20.56
N ALA A 229 -29.70 8.96 21.08
CA ALA A 229 -29.21 7.73 20.47
C ALA A 229 -29.83 7.49 19.08
N PHE A 230 -31.12 7.81 18.91
CA PHE A 230 -31.80 7.69 17.62
C PHE A 230 -31.17 8.58 16.54
N VAL A 231 -30.99 9.88 16.83
CA VAL A 231 -30.35 10.82 15.89
C VAL A 231 -28.90 10.43 15.62
N LEU A 232 -28.17 9.99 16.64
CA LEU A 232 -26.78 9.57 16.50
C LEU A 232 -26.61 8.30 15.66
N GLY A 233 -27.46 7.30 15.87
CA GLY A 233 -27.49 6.08 15.07
C GLY A 233 -27.79 6.34 13.60
N LEU A 234 -28.79 7.19 13.32
CA LEU A 234 -29.09 7.65 11.96
C LEU A 234 -27.92 8.43 11.35
N THR A 235 -27.26 9.30 12.11
CA THR A 235 -26.09 10.06 11.67
C THR A 235 -24.94 9.13 11.26
N TYR A 236 -24.68 8.08 12.04
CA TYR A 236 -23.68 7.07 11.71
C TYR A 236 -24.03 6.30 10.43
N LEU A 237 -25.26 5.80 10.33
CA LEU A 237 -25.70 5.02 9.17
C LEU A 237 -25.73 5.86 7.89
N ASN A 238 -26.23 7.09 7.95
CA ASN A 238 -26.23 8.01 6.81
C ASN A 238 -24.81 8.38 6.36
N ARG A 239 -23.81 8.40 7.25
CA ARG A 239 -22.43 8.70 6.87
C ARG A 239 -21.73 7.53 6.15
N TRP A 240 -21.94 6.30 6.63
CA TRP A 240 -21.10 5.15 6.26
C TRP A 240 -21.79 4.12 5.35
N TYR A 241 -23.12 4.19 5.18
CA TYR A 241 -23.90 3.24 4.37
C TYR A 241 -24.65 3.92 3.22
N ASP A 242 -24.34 5.20 2.94
CA ASP A 242 -24.79 5.88 1.71
C ASP A 242 -23.94 5.45 0.51
N ILE A 243 -24.25 4.28 -0.03
CA ILE A 243 -23.45 3.60 -1.06
C ILE A 243 -24.29 3.37 -2.31
N ASN A 244 -23.71 3.72 -3.46
CA ASN A 244 -24.30 3.48 -4.77
C ASN A 244 -23.74 2.18 -5.39
N PHE A 245 -24.66 1.38 -5.92
CA PHE A 245 -24.43 0.24 -6.78
C PHE A 245 -24.98 0.58 -8.17
N GLY A 246 -24.18 1.33 -8.94
CA GLY A 246 -24.63 1.92 -10.19
C GLY A 246 -25.65 3.02 -9.91
N GLU A 247 -26.87 2.87 -10.44
CA GLU A 247 -27.97 3.80 -10.16
C GLU A 247 -28.75 3.44 -8.88
N MET A 248 -28.51 2.27 -8.27
CA MET A 248 -29.18 1.86 -7.03
C MET A 248 -28.45 2.42 -5.82
N ASN A 249 -29.08 3.31 -5.05
CA ASN A 249 -28.60 3.68 -3.73
C ASN A 249 -29.18 2.74 -2.65
N THR A 250 -28.32 2.07 -1.90
CA THR A 250 -28.75 1.08 -0.90
C THR A 250 -28.92 1.65 0.51
N LYS A 251 -28.84 2.97 0.70
CA LYS A 251 -28.95 3.59 2.03
C LYS A 251 -30.27 3.23 2.70
N ASP A 252 -31.37 3.52 2.02
CA ASP A 252 -32.70 3.29 2.60
C ASP A 252 -32.96 1.79 2.80
N LEU A 253 -32.50 0.95 1.86
CA LEU A 253 -32.55 -0.51 1.97
C LEU A 253 -31.81 -1.00 3.22
N THR A 254 -30.59 -0.52 3.45
CA THR A 254 -29.75 -0.96 4.56
C THR A 254 -30.27 -0.46 5.91
N ILE A 255 -30.87 0.74 5.95
CA ILE A 255 -31.31 1.36 7.20
C ILE A 255 -32.72 0.92 7.59
N PHE A 256 -33.65 0.89 6.64
CA PHE A 256 -35.08 0.74 6.91
C PHE A 256 -35.67 -0.61 6.50
N GLU A 257 -35.00 -1.39 5.64
CA GLU A 257 -35.37 -2.77 5.27
C GLU A 257 -34.26 -3.77 5.67
N PRO A 258 -33.86 -3.83 6.96
CA PRO A 258 -32.74 -4.68 7.38
C PRO A 258 -32.99 -6.18 7.18
N ASP A 259 -34.24 -6.60 7.02
CA ASP A 259 -34.66 -7.96 6.72
C ASP A 259 -34.54 -8.34 5.24
N PHE A 260 -34.19 -7.41 4.34
CA PHE A 260 -34.07 -7.63 2.90
C PHE A 260 -33.25 -8.87 2.53
N LEU A 261 -32.22 -9.19 3.33
CA LEU A 261 -31.35 -10.36 3.14
C LEU A 261 -31.82 -11.64 3.89
N GLY A 262 -33.08 -11.67 4.34
CA GLY A 262 -33.74 -12.85 4.89
C GLY A 262 -33.75 -12.96 6.43
N ASN A 263 -33.93 -11.85 7.14
CA ASN A 263 -34.10 -11.86 8.60
C ASN A 263 -35.47 -11.32 9.03
N ASP A 264 -36.49 -12.17 9.06
CA ASP A 264 -37.85 -11.78 9.45
C ASP A 264 -37.97 -11.24 10.91
N ALA A 265 -36.92 -11.39 11.72
CA ALA A 265 -36.86 -10.86 13.09
C ALA A 265 -36.10 -9.52 13.19
N ALA A 266 -35.71 -8.92 12.07
CA ALA A 266 -34.97 -7.67 12.05
C ALA A 266 -35.79 -6.50 12.61
N SER A 267 -35.09 -5.52 13.17
CA SER A 267 -35.70 -4.26 13.58
C SER A 267 -34.79 -3.09 13.26
N ALA A 268 -35.24 -2.25 12.32
CA ALA A 268 -34.56 -1.01 11.96
C ALA A 268 -34.39 -0.09 13.19
N LEU A 269 -35.42 0.03 14.03
CA LEU A 269 -35.38 0.89 15.21
C LEU A 269 -34.37 0.37 16.24
N ASP A 270 -34.36 -0.94 16.52
CA ASP A 270 -33.40 -1.50 17.48
C ASP A 270 -31.96 -1.43 16.95
N MET A 271 -31.76 -1.59 15.64
CA MET A 271 -30.45 -1.37 15.00
C MET A 271 -29.95 0.06 15.22
N ILE A 272 -30.76 1.06 14.87
CA ILE A 272 -30.43 2.49 15.02
C ILE A 272 -30.11 2.81 16.49
N LEU A 273 -30.98 2.36 17.41
CA LEU A 273 -30.77 2.60 18.84
C LEU A 273 -29.55 1.87 19.40
N ALA A 274 -29.23 0.67 18.91
CA ALA A 274 -28.05 -0.07 19.33
C ALA A 274 -26.75 0.61 18.89
N ILE A 275 -26.72 1.19 17.69
CA ILE A 275 -25.57 2.00 17.23
C ILE A 275 -25.45 3.26 18.10
N GLY A 276 -26.54 4.00 18.26
CA GLY A 276 -26.54 5.23 19.06
C GLY A 276 -26.17 5.04 20.53
N ASN A 277 -26.59 3.93 21.14
CA ASN A 277 -26.25 3.56 22.51
C ASN A 277 -24.95 2.74 22.64
N GLY A 278 -24.27 2.45 21.52
CA GLY A 278 -23.07 1.62 21.48
C GLY A 278 -21.85 2.26 22.15
N GLY A 279 -21.90 3.56 22.43
CA GLY A 279 -20.81 4.32 23.03
C GLY A 279 -19.71 4.67 22.03
N TYR A 280 -18.65 5.30 22.56
CA TYR A 280 -17.59 5.93 21.77
C TYR A 280 -16.98 4.99 20.74
N ASP A 281 -16.57 3.78 21.14
CA ASP A 281 -15.85 2.86 20.25
C ASP A 281 -16.71 2.33 19.09
N VAL A 282 -18.01 2.09 19.31
CA VAL A 282 -18.93 1.63 18.26
C VAL A 282 -19.09 2.68 17.17
N LEU A 283 -19.08 3.96 17.55
CA LEU A 283 -19.26 5.10 16.66
C LEU A 283 -17.98 5.49 15.92
N ARG A 284 -16.80 5.08 16.41
CA ARG A 284 -15.53 5.35 15.72
C ARG A 284 -15.48 4.58 14.40
N ALA A 285 -15.28 5.31 13.31
CA ALA A 285 -15.27 4.74 11.96
C ALA A 285 -14.20 3.65 11.76
N HIS A 286 -13.06 3.69 12.46
CA HIS A 286 -12.04 2.63 12.33
C HIS A 286 -12.50 1.28 12.87
N ASN A 287 -13.58 1.24 13.65
CA ASN A 287 -14.21 0.01 14.13
C ASN A 287 -15.37 -0.45 13.23
N ASN A 288 -15.58 0.14 12.05
CA ASN A 288 -16.76 -0.12 11.22
C ASN A 288 -17.02 -1.60 10.91
N VAL A 289 -15.99 -2.41 10.68
CA VAL A 289 -16.12 -3.86 10.44
C VAL A 289 -16.66 -4.57 11.70
N THR A 290 -16.15 -4.22 12.87
CA THR A 290 -16.58 -4.78 14.16
C THR A 290 -17.97 -4.29 14.54
N THR A 291 -18.27 -3.01 14.32
CA THR A 291 -19.60 -2.42 14.53
C THR A 291 -20.64 -3.08 13.64
N PHE A 292 -20.30 -3.34 12.37
CA PHE A 292 -21.16 -4.11 11.47
C PHE A 292 -21.45 -5.49 12.06
N ALA A 293 -20.43 -6.31 12.31
CA ALA A 293 -20.63 -7.70 12.75
C ALA A 293 -21.39 -7.80 14.09
N SER A 294 -21.22 -6.83 14.99
CA SER A 294 -21.85 -6.85 16.32
C SER A 294 -23.28 -6.33 16.35
N ILE A 295 -23.67 -5.48 15.40
CA ILE A 295 -24.98 -4.79 15.39
C ILE A 295 -25.71 -5.01 14.06
N ILE A 296 -25.20 -4.48 12.95
CA ILE A 296 -25.90 -4.46 11.65
C ILE A 296 -26.02 -5.87 11.07
N GLY A 297 -24.94 -6.65 11.13
CA GLY A 297 -24.88 -8.04 10.67
C GLY A 297 -25.91 -8.96 11.33
N LYS A 298 -26.30 -8.66 12.57
CA LYS A 298 -27.35 -9.40 13.29
C LYS A 298 -28.75 -9.06 12.79
N GLN A 299 -28.92 -7.91 12.14
CA GLN A 299 -30.20 -7.42 11.65
C GLN A 299 -30.43 -7.88 10.21
N ASN A 300 -29.38 -8.07 9.41
CA ASN A 300 -29.49 -8.52 8.02
C ASN A 300 -28.98 -9.94 7.75
N SER A 301 -28.74 -10.74 8.81
CA SER A 301 -28.22 -12.11 8.71
C SER A 301 -26.84 -12.26 8.03
N GLN A 302 -26.04 -11.19 7.96
CA GLN A 302 -24.70 -11.20 7.38
C GLN A 302 -23.61 -11.20 8.46
N ALA A 303 -22.67 -12.14 8.38
CA ALA A 303 -21.60 -12.25 9.38
C ALA A 303 -20.50 -11.20 9.19
N LYS A 304 -20.19 -10.83 7.94
CA LYS A 304 -19.16 -9.84 7.61
C LYS A 304 -19.73 -8.71 6.77
N LEU A 305 -19.14 -7.53 6.93
CA LEU A 305 -19.48 -6.34 6.16
C LEU A 305 -19.30 -6.56 4.65
N PHE A 306 -18.21 -7.23 4.27
CA PHE A 306 -17.88 -7.44 2.87
C PHE A 306 -18.88 -8.39 2.20
N ASP A 307 -19.36 -9.41 2.90
CA ASP A 307 -20.38 -10.33 2.39
C ASP A 307 -21.64 -9.54 1.97
N MET A 308 -22.15 -8.63 2.82
CA MET A 308 -23.29 -7.77 2.47
C MET A 308 -23.02 -6.88 1.25
N ILE A 309 -21.84 -6.25 1.18
CA ILE A 309 -21.46 -5.38 0.06
C ILE A 309 -21.37 -6.18 -1.24
N GLU A 310 -20.77 -7.37 -1.19
CA GLU A 310 -20.61 -8.25 -2.35
C GLU A 310 -21.94 -8.84 -2.82
N ASP A 311 -22.85 -9.14 -1.88
CA ASP A 311 -24.23 -9.57 -2.17
C ASP A 311 -25.02 -8.46 -2.85
N TYR A 312 -24.98 -7.22 -2.34
CA TYR A 312 -25.60 -6.08 -3.03
C TYR A 312 -25.02 -5.85 -4.42
N ARG A 313 -23.70 -5.95 -4.57
CA ARG A 313 -23.04 -5.86 -5.88
C ARG A 313 -23.53 -6.99 -6.79
N ALA A 314 -23.71 -8.21 -6.28
CA ALA A 314 -24.24 -9.36 -7.03
C ALA A 314 -25.66 -9.13 -7.52
N LEU A 315 -26.51 -8.63 -6.64
CA LEU A 315 -27.91 -8.40 -6.92
C LEU A 315 -28.13 -7.28 -7.93
N PHE A 316 -27.43 -6.15 -7.75
CA PHE A 316 -27.72 -4.93 -8.53
C PHE A 316 -26.80 -4.74 -9.74
N LEU A 317 -25.62 -5.34 -9.73
CA LEU A 317 -24.62 -5.27 -10.80
C LEU A 317 -23.98 -6.64 -11.09
N PRO A 318 -24.77 -7.66 -11.49
CA PRO A 318 -24.31 -9.04 -11.64
C PRO A 318 -23.18 -9.20 -12.68
N GLU A 319 -23.15 -8.34 -13.70
CA GLU A 319 -22.16 -8.37 -14.79
C GLU A 319 -20.89 -7.58 -14.48
N MET A 320 -20.77 -7.00 -13.27
CA MET A 320 -19.63 -6.19 -12.86
C MET A 320 -18.85 -6.88 -11.73
N THR A 321 -17.53 -6.86 -11.82
CA THR A 321 -16.68 -7.35 -10.72
C THR A 321 -16.71 -6.38 -9.52
N ASN A 322 -16.41 -6.89 -8.32
CA ASN A 322 -16.32 -6.05 -7.11
C ASN A 322 -15.32 -4.89 -7.29
N ASN A 323 -14.21 -5.12 -7.99
CA ASN A 323 -13.18 -4.11 -8.21
C ASN A 323 -13.59 -3.02 -9.23
N GLU A 324 -14.28 -3.40 -10.30
CA GLU A 324 -14.83 -2.43 -11.26
C GLU A 324 -15.88 -1.55 -10.59
N TRP A 325 -16.78 -2.15 -9.81
CA TRP A 325 -17.77 -1.42 -9.03
C TRP A 325 -17.10 -0.46 -8.04
N PHE A 326 -16.12 -0.94 -7.26
CA PHE A 326 -15.39 -0.11 -6.30
C PHE A 326 -14.80 1.14 -6.97
N LYS A 327 -14.14 0.99 -8.13
CA LYS A 327 -13.56 2.13 -8.87
C LYS A 327 -14.61 3.10 -9.44
N GLN A 328 -15.82 2.62 -9.75
CA GLN A 328 -16.92 3.48 -10.19
C GLN A 328 -17.58 4.23 -9.02
N THR A 329 -17.62 3.61 -7.84
CA THR A 329 -18.31 4.15 -6.67
C THR A 329 -17.43 5.05 -5.81
N THR A 330 -16.15 4.70 -5.60
CA THR A 330 -15.22 5.55 -4.85
C THR A 330 -14.93 6.84 -5.62
N LYS A 331 -14.74 7.94 -4.89
CA LYS A 331 -14.21 9.18 -5.46
C LYS A 331 -12.68 9.28 -5.41
N ALA A 332 -11.99 8.27 -4.86
CA ALA A 332 -10.53 8.25 -4.89
C ALA A 332 -10.03 8.08 -6.33
N TYR A 333 -8.90 8.71 -6.66
CA TYR A 333 -8.22 8.44 -7.92
C TYR A 333 -7.42 7.13 -7.81
N VAL A 334 -7.89 6.07 -8.46
CA VAL A 334 -7.32 4.72 -8.35
C VAL A 334 -6.50 4.35 -9.58
N VAL A 335 -5.22 4.02 -9.38
CA VAL A 335 -4.31 3.53 -10.43
C VAL A 335 -3.82 2.13 -10.08
N GLU A 336 -4.09 1.17 -10.97
CA GLU A 336 -3.73 -0.24 -10.79
C GLU A 336 -2.62 -0.63 -11.77
N GLY A 337 -1.37 -0.65 -11.27
CA GLY A 337 -0.17 -1.02 -12.00
C GLY A 337 -0.05 -2.52 -12.24
N LYS A 338 -0.75 -3.02 -13.25
CA LYS A 338 -0.55 -4.38 -13.78
C LYS A 338 0.90 -4.54 -14.26
N SER A 339 1.51 -5.68 -13.95
CA SER A 339 2.88 -6.02 -14.35
C SER A 339 3.03 -6.03 -15.86
N LEU A 340 4.21 -5.63 -16.35
CA LEU A 340 4.59 -5.77 -17.75
C LEU A 340 5.11 -7.18 -18.09
N ILE A 341 5.32 -8.03 -17.09
CA ILE A 341 5.80 -9.40 -17.27
C ILE A 341 4.62 -10.28 -17.69
N PRO A 342 4.61 -10.92 -18.88
CA PRO A 342 3.45 -11.66 -19.38
C PRO A 342 2.94 -12.75 -18.44
N GLU A 343 3.84 -13.47 -17.77
CA GLU A 343 3.48 -14.49 -16.77
C GLU A 343 2.72 -13.88 -15.58
N VAL A 344 3.16 -12.73 -15.09
CA VAL A 344 2.56 -12.05 -13.94
C VAL A 344 1.25 -11.39 -14.35
N ALA A 345 1.21 -10.75 -15.52
CA ALA A 345 -0.01 -10.18 -16.08
C ALA A 345 -1.10 -11.24 -16.23
N ALA A 346 -0.77 -12.44 -16.75
CA ALA A 346 -1.71 -13.55 -16.87
C ALA A 346 -2.23 -14.01 -15.49
N LYS A 347 -1.37 -14.08 -14.46
CA LYS A 347 -1.80 -14.32 -13.07
C LYS A 347 -2.74 -13.22 -12.59
N GLN A 348 -2.46 -11.96 -12.87
CA GLN A 348 -3.30 -10.82 -12.44
C GLN A 348 -4.66 -10.77 -13.16
N GLU A 349 -4.74 -11.25 -14.41
CA GLU A 349 -5.98 -11.25 -15.21
C GLU A 349 -6.97 -12.35 -14.81
N THR A 350 -6.49 -13.48 -14.28
CA THR A 350 -7.29 -14.70 -14.11
C THR A 350 -7.62 -15.01 -12.64
N THR A 351 -7.83 -13.98 -11.83
CA THR A 351 -7.94 -14.14 -10.37
C THR A 351 -9.26 -13.67 -9.77
N ASP A 352 -9.73 -14.46 -8.82
CA ASP A 352 -10.84 -14.09 -7.95
C ASP A 352 -10.43 -12.95 -7.00
N THR A 353 -11.43 -12.30 -6.38
CA THR A 353 -11.28 -11.17 -5.45
C THR A 353 -10.25 -11.43 -4.34
N TYR A 354 -10.24 -12.64 -3.77
CA TYR A 354 -9.40 -12.98 -2.62
C TYR A 354 -8.06 -13.65 -2.99
N SER A 355 -7.68 -13.66 -4.27
CA SER A 355 -6.37 -14.16 -4.68
C SER A 355 -5.24 -13.21 -4.29
N LYS A 356 -4.09 -13.76 -3.86
CA LYS A 356 -2.86 -12.97 -3.63
C LYS A 356 -2.27 -12.32 -4.88
N TYR A 357 -2.59 -12.88 -6.04
CA TYR A 357 -2.13 -12.37 -7.32
C TYR A 357 -3.01 -11.22 -7.83
N ASN A 358 -4.14 -10.92 -7.18
CA ASN A 358 -5.04 -9.87 -7.61
C ASN A 358 -4.42 -8.48 -7.35
N VAL A 359 -4.43 -7.63 -8.36
CA VAL A 359 -3.90 -6.26 -8.29
C VAL A 359 -4.96 -5.23 -7.88
N GLY A 360 -6.24 -5.59 -7.96
CA GLY A 360 -7.36 -4.66 -7.75
C GLY A 360 -7.33 -4.00 -6.38
N ALA A 361 -7.64 -2.69 -6.34
CA ALA A 361 -7.69 -1.93 -5.10
C ALA A 361 -8.69 -2.51 -4.10
N TYR A 362 -9.89 -2.90 -4.56
CA TYR A 362 -10.88 -3.56 -3.71
C TYR A 362 -10.31 -4.84 -3.10
N SER A 363 -9.77 -5.72 -3.95
CA SER A 363 -9.18 -7.00 -3.56
C SER A 363 -8.09 -6.82 -2.51
N LYS A 364 -7.14 -5.88 -2.71
CA LYS A 364 -6.07 -5.64 -1.73
C LYS A 364 -6.58 -5.10 -0.39
N ILE A 365 -7.71 -4.38 -0.37
CA ILE A 365 -8.32 -3.84 0.86
C ILE A 365 -9.04 -4.94 1.65
N VAL A 366 -9.80 -5.80 0.97
CA VAL A 366 -10.64 -6.80 1.66
C VAL A 366 -9.94 -8.12 1.93
N ASN A 367 -8.84 -8.40 1.23
CA ASN A 367 -8.17 -9.69 1.31
C ASN A 367 -7.35 -9.87 2.60
N ASP A 368 -7.99 -10.47 3.60
CA ASP A 368 -7.38 -10.87 4.88
C ASP A 368 -6.68 -12.24 4.82
N THR A 369 -6.80 -12.97 3.71
CA THR A 369 -6.26 -14.33 3.55
C THR A 369 -4.79 -14.34 3.10
N VAL A 370 -4.31 -13.22 2.55
CA VAL A 370 -2.93 -13.08 2.04
C VAL A 370 -2.08 -12.47 3.15
N SER A 371 -1.49 -13.34 3.95
CA SER A 371 -0.79 -12.98 5.19
C SER A 371 0.70 -13.29 5.12
N ASN A 372 1.52 -12.24 5.09
CA ASN A 372 2.81 -12.15 5.78
C ASN A 372 3.43 -10.74 5.58
N PRO A 373 3.23 -9.81 6.54
CA PRO A 373 2.45 -9.93 7.77
C PRO A 373 0.92 -9.86 7.54
N THR A 374 0.13 -10.06 8.61
CA THR A 374 -1.35 -10.03 8.56
C THR A 374 -1.86 -8.65 8.14
N TRP A 375 -2.74 -8.62 7.13
CA TRP A 375 -3.43 -7.42 6.71
C TRP A 375 -4.44 -6.96 7.78
N LYS A 376 -4.38 -5.68 8.18
CA LYS A 376 -5.15 -5.13 9.31
C LYS A 376 -5.95 -3.87 8.97
N TYR A 377 -6.10 -3.56 7.69
CA TYR A 377 -6.63 -2.27 7.23
C TYR A 377 -7.93 -2.39 6.43
N ASN A 378 -8.65 -3.50 6.60
CA ASN A 378 -9.91 -3.75 5.92
C ASN A 378 -11.01 -2.72 6.26
N HIS A 379 -10.90 -2.03 7.40
CA HIS A 379 -11.78 -0.94 7.81
C HIS A 379 -11.67 0.32 6.93
N MET A 380 -10.73 0.40 5.99
CA MET A 380 -10.65 1.54 5.06
C MET A 380 -11.72 1.52 3.96
N LEU A 381 -12.40 0.39 3.74
CA LEU A 381 -13.34 0.25 2.63
C LEU A 381 -14.50 1.25 2.71
N LEU A 382 -15.19 1.37 3.87
CA LEU A 382 -16.33 2.29 3.99
C LEU A 382 -15.93 3.76 3.81
N PRO A 383 -14.85 4.26 4.46
CA PRO A 383 -14.37 5.61 4.18
C PRO A 383 -14.08 5.88 2.70
N LEU A 384 -13.53 4.91 1.97
CA LEU A 384 -13.25 5.05 0.54
C LEU A 384 -14.50 5.02 -0.34
N LEU A 385 -15.48 4.18 -0.02
CA LEU A 385 -16.75 4.11 -0.73
C LEU A 385 -17.62 5.36 -0.53
N THR A 386 -17.42 6.08 0.57
CA THR A 386 -18.25 7.21 0.99
C THR A 386 -17.48 8.54 0.99
N LEU A 387 -16.44 8.64 0.15
CA LEU A 387 -15.70 9.90 0.00
C LEU A 387 -16.63 11.01 -0.54
N PRO A 388 -16.62 12.21 0.08
CA PRO A 388 -17.42 13.34 -0.40
C PRO A 388 -16.78 14.00 -1.63
N GLN A 389 -15.45 13.89 -1.81
CA GLN A 389 -14.70 14.43 -2.94
C GLN A 389 -13.52 13.55 -3.34
N GLU A 390 -12.93 13.86 -4.49
CA GLU A 390 -11.63 13.32 -4.91
C GLU A 390 -10.49 14.12 -4.25
N ASN A 391 -10.09 13.69 -3.06
CA ASN A 391 -8.91 14.19 -2.34
C ASN A 391 -7.94 13.08 -1.92
N ILE A 392 -8.30 11.82 -2.17
CA ILE A 392 -7.48 10.63 -1.92
C ILE A 392 -7.10 9.99 -3.25
N PHE A 393 -5.88 9.45 -3.34
CA PHE A 393 -5.47 8.57 -4.42
C PHE A 393 -4.99 7.21 -3.89
N ILE A 394 -5.12 6.18 -4.71
CA ILE A 394 -4.69 4.81 -4.42
C ILE A 394 -3.85 4.31 -5.58
N ILE A 395 -2.63 3.83 -5.29
CA ILE A 395 -1.78 3.13 -6.25
C ILE A 395 -1.67 1.67 -5.80
N THR A 396 -1.92 0.74 -6.69
CA THR A 396 -1.70 -0.69 -6.43
C THR A 396 -0.78 -1.30 -7.47
N ASN A 397 0.02 -2.30 -7.07
CA ASN A 397 0.81 -3.13 -7.97
C ASN A 397 0.87 -4.56 -7.40
N MET A 398 1.81 -5.41 -7.85
CA MET A 398 1.86 -6.79 -7.35
C MET A 398 2.11 -6.92 -5.84
N ASN A 399 2.88 -6.00 -5.22
CA ASN A 399 3.39 -6.15 -3.85
C ASN A 399 3.00 -5.01 -2.88
N THR A 400 2.40 -3.92 -3.37
CA THR A 400 2.02 -2.76 -2.55
C THR A 400 0.62 -2.24 -2.82
N ILE A 401 0.08 -1.57 -1.79
CA ILE A 401 -1.00 -0.59 -1.89
C ILE A 401 -0.49 0.71 -1.29
N ALA A 402 -0.42 1.77 -2.08
CA ALA A 402 -0.03 3.10 -1.63
C ALA A 402 -1.26 4.01 -1.58
N ILE A 403 -1.41 4.76 -0.49
CA ILE A 403 -2.54 5.67 -0.29
C ILE A 403 -1.99 7.03 0.12
N GLY A 404 -2.43 8.07 -0.57
CA GLY A 404 -2.04 9.46 -0.31
C GLY A 404 -3.16 10.45 -0.59
N SER A 405 -2.87 11.74 -0.38
CA SER A 405 -3.86 12.81 -0.55
C SER A 405 -3.34 13.99 -1.37
N TYR A 406 -4.28 14.74 -1.95
CA TYR A 406 -3.99 15.84 -2.87
C TYR A 406 -3.41 17.06 -2.14
N GLU A 407 -3.82 17.28 -0.89
CA GLU A 407 -3.36 18.37 -0.01
C GLU A 407 -1.88 18.26 0.36
N HIS A 408 -1.21 17.15 0.02
CA HIS A 408 0.25 17.06 0.14
C HIS A 408 0.96 17.81 -1.00
N TYR A 409 0.30 17.99 -2.15
CA TYR A 409 0.92 18.43 -3.41
C TYR A 409 0.43 19.79 -3.90
N VAL A 410 -0.80 20.17 -3.56
CA VAL A 410 -1.43 21.42 -3.97
C VAL A 410 -2.19 22.04 -2.80
N ASP A 411 -2.25 23.37 -2.79
CA ASP A 411 -2.97 24.17 -1.78
C ASP A 411 -4.48 24.23 -2.06
N ASP A 412 -4.87 24.12 -3.33
CA ASP A 412 -6.27 24.04 -3.76
C ASP A 412 -6.46 22.95 -4.82
N TYR A 413 -6.99 21.80 -4.40
CA TYR A 413 -7.31 20.69 -5.30
C TYR A 413 -8.71 20.79 -5.92
N SER A 414 -9.46 21.88 -5.73
CA SER A 414 -10.79 22.03 -6.35
C SER A 414 -10.71 22.33 -7.85
N THR A 415 -9.59 22.90 -8.30
CA THR A 415 -9.38 23.23 -9.73
C THR A 415 -9.02 21.98 -10.54
N VAL A 416 -9.51 21.92 -11.79
CA VAL A 416 -9.20 20.81 -12.71
C VAL A 416 -7.69 20.72 -12.97
N GLU A 417 -7.02 21.85 -13.17
CA GLU A 417 -5.58 21.90 -13.42
C GLU A 417 -4.75 21.30 -12.28
N ASN A 418 -5.04 21.67 -11.02
CA ASN A 418 -4.32 21.12 -9.87
C ASN A 418 -4.62 19.63 -9.66
N ARG A 419 -5.86 19.18 -9.90
CA ARG A 419 -6.18 17.74 -9.83
C ARG A 419 -5.45 16.95 -10.89
N ASP A 420 -5.45 17.43 -12.14
CA ASP A 420 -4.77 16.75 -13.23
C ASP A 420 -3.25 16.71 -13.02
N LYS A 421 -2.67 17.76 -12.42
CA LYS A 421 -1.26 17.75 -11.98
C LYS A 421 -1.00 16.63 -10.97
N VAL A 422 -1.83 16.48 -9.94
CA VAL A 422 -1.67 15.39 -8.95
C VAL A 422 -1.86 14.03 -9.62
N ARG A 423 -2.89 13.85 -10.45
CA ARG A 423 -3.13 12.60 -11.20
C ARG A 423 -1.93 12.19 -12.06
N GLN A 424 -1.32 13.12 -12.79
CA GLN A 424 -0.09 12.84 -13.56
C GLN A 424 1.07 12.38 -12.68
N MET A 425 1.22 12.96 -11.49
CA MET A 425 2.22 12.51 -10.51
C MET A 425 1.89 11.11 -9.97
N VAL A 426 0.61 10.81 -9.73
CA VAL A 426 0.14 9.47 -9.32
C VAL A 426 0.43 8.43 -10.41
N ASP A 427 0.09 8.72 -11.67
CA ASP A 427 0.32 7.82 -12.81
C ASP A 427 1.81 7.49 -12.98
N LEU A 428 2.67 8.52 -12.92
CA LEU A 428 4.12 8.35 -13.02
C LEU A 428 4.69 7.56 -11.84
N ALA A 429 4.23 7.82 -10.62
CA ALA A 429 4.63 7.05 -9.44
C ALA A 429 4.17 5.60 -9.55
N ALA A 430 2.96 5.34 -10.06
CA ALA A 430 2.43 4.00 -10.27
C ALA A 430 3.27 3.20 -11.28
N GLU A 431 3.67 3.84 -12.39
CA GLU A 431 4.60 3.26 -13.37
C GLU A 431 5.91 2.83 -12.71
N ARG A 432 6.54 3.75 -11.97
CA ARG A 432 7.84 3.52 -11.32
C ARG A 432 7.78 2.47 -10.22
N GLN A 433 6.71 2.46 -9.42
CA GLN A 433 6.51 1.45 -8.38
C GLN A 433 6.28 0.06 -8.99
N ARG A 434 5.49 -0.03 -10.07
CA ARG A 434 5.34 -1.28 -10.85
C ARG A 434 6.69 -1.73 -11.40
N ASP A 435 7.44 -0.84 -12.04
CA ASP A 435 8.71 -1.19 -12.67
C ASP A 435 9.76 -1.66 -11.66
N ASN A 436 9.79 -1.08 -10.46
CA ASN A 436 10.61 -1.59 -9.36
C ASN A 436 10.21 -3.02 -8.96
N ALA A 437 8.91 -3.30 -8.83
CA ALA A 437 8.44 -4.64 -8.48
C ALA A 437 8.73 -5.66 -9.59
N ASP A 438 8.53 -5.29 -10.85
CA ASP A 438 8.85 -6.11 -12.03
C ASP A 438 10.36 -6.37 -12.12
N PHE A 439 11.20 -5.36 -11.87
CA PHE A 439 12.65 -5.53 -11.79
C PHE A 439 13.01 -6.61 -10.79
N TRP A 440 12.54 -6.51 -9.54
CA TRP A 440 12.83 -7.52 -8.52
C TRP A 440 12.30 -8.89 -8.88
N TYR A 441 11.10 -8.99 -9.46
CA TYR A 441 10.57 -10.27 -9.94
C TYR A 441 11.52 -10.93 -10.96
N LYS A 442 12.08 -10.18 -11.91
CA LYS A 442 12.99 -10.71 -12.94
C LYS A 442 14.33 -11.20 -12.38
N ILE A 443 14.79 -10.64 -11.26
CA ILE A 443 16.06 -11.02 -10.60
C ILE A 443 15.91 -12.24 -9.69
N LEU A 444 14.75 -12.40 -9.05
CA LEU A 444 14.54 -13.46 -8.05
C LEU A 444 14.34 -14.84 -8.67
N ASP A 445 14.45 -15.89 -7.86
CA ASP A 445 14.03 -17.24 -8.23
C ASP A 445 12.53 -17.46 -7.99
N GLU A 446 12.00 -18.58 -8.48
CA GLU A 446 10.56 -18.90 -8.43
C GLU A 446 9.97 -18.84 -7.01
N THR A 447 10.69 -19.37 -6.02
CA THR A 447 10.23 -19.39 -4.61
C THR A 447 10.08 -17.97 -4.07
N ASN A 448 11.06 -17.10 -4.32
CA ASN A 448 11.03 -15.74 -3.79
C ASN A 448 10.19 -14.78 -4.64
N ARG A 449 10.03 -15.05 -5.94
CA ARG A 449 9.05 -14.36 -6.81
C ARG A 449 7.63 -14.51 -6.28
N ASP A 450 7.25 -15.71 -5.85
CA ASP A 450 5.89 -15.95 -5.33
C ASP A 450 5.61 -15.19 -4.02
N LYS A 451 6.65 -14.92 -3.21
CA LYS A 451 6.55 -14.10 -1.99
C LYS A 451 6.34 -12.61 -2.26
N LEU A 452 6.66 -12.11 -3.47
CA LEU A 452 6.38 -10.72 -3.83
C LEU A 452 4.88 -10.42 -3.85
N PHE A 453 4.02 -11.41 -4.13
CA PHE A 453 2.57 -11.23 -4.16
C PHE A 453 1.97 -11.11 -2.75
N ARG A 454 2.13 -9.93 -2.16
CA ARG A 454 1.59 -9.53 -0.87
C ARG A 454 1.06 -8.09 -0.91
N SER A 455 0.53 -7.62 0.21
CA SER A 455 0.07 -6.22 0.34
C SER A 455 0.86 -5.52 1.43
N VAL A 456 1.83 -4.68 1.03
CA VAL A 456 2.50 -3.73 1.93
C VAL A 456 1.86 -2.35 1.75
N LEU A 457 1.30 -1.80 2.84
CA LEU A 457 0.76 -0.44 2.84
C LEU A 457 1.92 0.56 2.72
N ASN A 458 1.78 1.54 1.82
CA ASN A 458 2.65 2.71 1.75
C ASN A 458 1.78 3.94 2.00
N ASN A 459 1.90 4.50 3.20
CA ASN A 459 1.03 5.59 3.63
C ASN A 459 1.77 6.93 3.50
N GLU A 460 1.15 7.89 2.82
CA GLU A 460 1.65 9.26 2.70
C GLU A 460 1.75 9.95 4.08
N GLY A 461 2.63 10.94 4.17
CA GLY A 461 2.81 11.74 5.38
C GLY A 461 1.72 12.78 5.63
N TYR A 462 1.87 13.48 6.74
CA TYR A 462 0.88 14.45 7.24
C TYR A 462 1.31 15.91 7.04
N VAL A 463 2.28 16.17 6.17
CA VAL A 463 2.67 17.55 5.82
C VAL A 463 1.76 18.06 4.72
N MET A 464 0.62 18.61 5.12
CA MET A 464 -0.50 18.92 4.24
C MET A 464 -0.84 20.42 4.27
N TYR A 465 -1.27 20.93 3.13
CA TYR A 465 -1.94 22.21 3.02
C TYR A 465 -3.27 22.17 3.79
N GLY A 466 -3.51 23.21 4.61
CA GLY A 466 -4.81 23.42 5.24
C GLY A 466 -5.64 24.44 4.46
N LYS A 467 -6.88 24.68 4.93
CA LYS A 467 -7.78 25.70 4.35
C LYS A 467 -7.19 27.12 4.33
N ASP A 468 -6.16 27.37 5.13
CA ASP A 468 -5.41 28.63 5.18
C ASP A 468 -4.31 28.75 4.12
N GLY A 469 -4.11 27.72 3.28
CA GLY A 469 -3.04 27.66 2.29
C GLY A 469 -1.67 27.33 2.89
N THR A 470 -1.57 27.04 4.19
CA THR A 470 -0.29 26.73 4.85
C THR A 470 -0.01 25.23 4.82
N LYS A 471 1.15 24.83 4.28
CA LYS A 471 1.66 23.44 4.39
C LYS A 471 2.31 23.25 5.78
N SER A 472 1.78 22.34 6.59
CA SER A 472 2.35 22.02 7.91
C SER A 472 2.03 20.58 8.33
N TYR A 473 2.74 20.07 9.33
CA TYR A 473 2.45 18.74 9.88
C TYR A 473 1.12 18.75 10.62
N ARG A 474 0.15 17.97 10.14
CA ARG A 474 -1.21 17.90 10.68
C ARG A 474 -1.39 16.66 11.55
N ASN A 475 -2.31 16.75 12.50
CA ASN A 475 -2.76 15.62 13.31
C ASN A 475 -4.25 15.36 13.05
N LEU A 476 -4.83 14.28 13.58
CA LEU A 476 -6.20 13.88 13.21
C LEU A 476 -7.29 14.81 13.74
N THR A 477 -6.94 15.81 14.54
CA THR A 477 -7.86 16.87 14.98
C THR A 477 -7.94 18.05 14.00
N ALA A 478 -7.07 18.08 12.99
CA ALA A 478 -7.01 19.16 12.01
C ALA A 478 -8.20 19.15 11.04
N ASP A 479 -8.67 20.36 10.70
CA ASP A 479 -9.72 20.58 9.70
C ASP A 479 -9.14 20.62 8.28
N VAL A 480 -8.67 19.46 7.82
CA VAL A 480 -8.17 19.19 6.47
C VAL A 480 -8.99 18.07 5.87
N ASP A 481 -9.45 18.22 4.63
CA ASP A 481 -10.44 17.30 4.05
C ASP A 481 -9.92 15.86 4.02
N ALA A 482 -8.68 15.60 3.59
CA ALA A 482 -8.11 14.24 3.65
C ALA A 482 -8.09 13.62 5.06
N ILE A 483 -7.99 14.44 6.10
CA ILE A 483 -8.07 14.00 7.49
C ILE A 483 -9.52 13.72 7.88
N GLN A 484 -10.45 14.59 7.48
CA GLN A 484 -11.87 14.41 7.79
C GLN A 484 -12.50 13.25 7.01
N ASP A 485 -12.06 13.01 5.78
CA ASP A 485 -12.68 12.07 4.86
C ASP A 485 -12.08 10.66 4.95
N PHE A 486 -10.79 10.56 5.28
CA PHE A 486 -10.07 9.28 5.23
C PHE A 486 -9.17 9.01 6.44
N TYR A 487 -8.10 9.77 6.66
CA TYR A 487 -7.09 9.42 7.68
C TYR A 487 -7.64 9.39 9.12
N GLY A 488 -8.52 10.34 9.43
CA GLY A 488 -9.27 10.38 10.69
C GLY A 488 -10.20 9.17 10.84
N PRO A 489 -11.10 8.91 9.86
CA PRO A 489 -11.96 7.73 9.84
C PRO A 489 -11.22 6.40 10.03
N ILE A 490 -10.07 6.21 9.37
CA ILE A 490 -9.26 4.98 9.55
C ILE A 490 -8.36 5.00 10.80
N ASN A 491 -8.41 6.09 11.57
CA ASN A 491 -7.61 6.36 12.76
C ASN A 491 -6.11 6.13 12.55
N LYS A 492 -5.62 6.57 11.38
CA LYS A 492 -4.22 6.39 11.00
C LYS A 492 -3.51 7.73 11.06
N TRP A 493 -2.58 7.80 12.00
CA TRP A 493 -1.65 8.90 12.18
C TRP A 493 -0.44 8.42 12.96
N TYR A 494 0.70 9.02 12.69
CA TYR A 494 1.93 8.81 13.44
C TYR A 494 2.54 10.17 13.68
N ARG A 495 3.30 10.28 14.78
CA ARG A 495 3.89 11.55 15.20
C ARG A 495 5.17 11.82 14.41
N GLU A 496 5.46 13.09 14.09
CA GLU A 496 6.80 13.48 13.64
C GLU A 496 7.81 13.14 14.75
N HIS A 497 8.73 12.22 14.46
CA HIS A 497 9.78 11.87 15.41
C HIS A 497 10.95 12.87 15.29
N PRO A 498 11.47 13.43 16.40
CA PRO A 498 12.57 14.39 16.33
C PRO A 498 13.82 13.87 15.60
N SER A 499 14.05 12.55 15.61
CA SER A 499 15.19 11.91 14.94
C SER A 499 14.87 11.17 13.64
N ILE A 500 13.58 11.02 13.26
CA ILE A 500 13.16 10.38 12.00
C ILE A 500 12.15 11.31 11.35
N LYS A 501 12.66 12.16 10.45
CA LYS A 501 11.85 13.15 9.75
C LYS A 501 11.43 12.71 8.35
N THR A 502 12.05 11.67 7.79
CA THR A 502 11.92 11.30 6.39
C THR A 502 10.80 10.28 6.18
N ALA A 503 11.15 9.00 6.16
CA ALA A 503 10.26 7.85 6.15
C ALA A 503 10.91 6.72 6.98
N PHE A 504 10.14 5.69 7.30
CA PHE A 504 10.67 4.43 7.82
C PHE A 504 9.75 3.27 7.45
N ALA A 505 10.27 2.05 7.56
CA ALA A 505 9.54 0.81 7.39
C ALA A 505 9.70 -0.10 8.61
N ASP A 506 8.65 -0.85 8.94
CA ASP A 506 8.64 -1.77 10.10
C ASP A 506 8.57 -3.26 9.73
N GLY A 507 8.64 -3.57 8.43
CA GLY A 507 8.46 -4.92 7.88
C GLY A 507 7.03 -5.21 7.41
N SER A 508 6.05 -4.38 7.78
CA SER A 508 4.64 -4.50 7.41
C SER A 508 4.11 -3.34 6.58
N GLU A 509 4.72 -2.17 6.75
CA GLU A 509 4.27 -0.91 6.16
C GLU A 509 5.44 0.03 5.93
N THR A 510 5.28 0.94 4.97
CA THR A 510 6.10 2.14 4.81
C THR A 510 5.35 3.37 5.32
N TYR A 511 6.03 4.16 6.15
CA TYR A 511 5.53 5.37 6.77
C TYR A 511 6.26 6.60 6.21
N TYR A 512 5.65 7.36 5.30
CA TYR A 512 6.19 8.66 4.89
C TYR A 512 5.91 9.68 5.99
N ILE A 513 6.92 10.34 6.58
CA ILE A 513 6.69 11.28 7.69
C ILE A 513 6.47 12.69 7.14
N THR A 514 7.49 13.29 6.52
CA THR A 514 7.42 14.67 6.00
C THR A 514 7.64 14.79 4.50
N TYR A 515 8.05 13.71 3.83
CA TYR A 515 8.42 13.73 2.42
C TYR A 515 7.26 13.30 1.53
N ASP A 516 7.23 13.88 0.34
CA ASP A 516 6.24 13.62 -0.68
C ASP A 516 6.53 12.28 -1.40
N MET A 517 5.58 11.34 -1.36
CA MET A 517 5.68 10.02 -2.03
C MET A 517 5.78 10.11 -3.56
N LEU A 518 5.09 11.04 -4.21
CA LEU A 518 4.96 11.10 -5.67
C LEU A 518 6.12 11.78 -6.40
N THR A 519 7.13 12.28 -5.68
CA THR A 519 8.31 12.95 -6.29
C THR A 519 9.36 11.94 -6.75
N ASP A 520 10.36 12.38 -7.52
CA ASP A 520 11.54 11.55 -7.84
C ASP A 520 12.24 11.08 -6.55
N TYR A 521 12.44 12.01 -5.60
CA TYR A 521 12.99 11.63 -4.29
C TYR A 521 12.06 10.67 -3.53
N GLY A 522 10.75 10.87 -3.59
CA GLY A 522 9.74 9.98 -3.03
C GLY A 522 9.76 8.57 -3.63
N THR A 523 10.06 8.46 -4.93
CA THR A 523 10.27 7.17 -5.63
C THR A 523 11.54 6.48 -5.13
N ALA A 524 12.66 7.21 -5.02
CA ALA A 524 13.88 6.63 -4.47
C ALA A 524 13.68 6.16 -3.02
N LEU A 525 12.98 6.96 -2.21
CA LEU A 525 12.61 6.62 -0.84
C LEU A 525 11.68 5.40 -0.78
N TYR A 526 10.70 5.30 -1.69
CA TYR A 526 9.88 4.08 -1.84
C TYR A 526 10.76 2.85 -2.01
N THR A 527 11.74 2.89 -2.93
CA THR A 527 12.62 1.73 -3.15
C THR A 527 13.49 1.42 -1.92
N HIS A 528 13.94 2.45 -1.19
CA HIS A 528 14.70 2.31 0.06
C HIS A 528 13.88 1.60 1.14
N GLU A 529 12.67 2.10 1.44
CA GLU A 529 11.79 1.51 2.44
C GLU A 529 11.29 0.12 2.00
N MET A 530 11.19 -0.12 0.70
CA MET A 530 10.89 -1.44 0.18
C MET A 530 12.02 -2.43 0.38
N VAL A 531 13.29 -2.01 0.33
CA VAL A 531 14.40 -2.87 0.78
C VAL A 531 14.22 -3.24 2.25
N HIS A 532 13.92 -2.28 3.13
CA HIS A 532 13.71 -2.59 4.55
C HIS A 532 12.58 -3.59 4.80
N ASN A 533 11.50 -3.48 4.03
CA ASN A 533 10.35 -4.38 4.10
C ASN A 533 10.60 -5.75 3.45
N GLN A 534 11.49 -5.85 2.44
CA GLN A 534 11.59 -7.03 1.56
C GLN A 534 12.94 -7.75 1.61
N ASP A 535 14.01 -7.15 2.10
CA ASP A 535 15.35 -7.70 1.91
C ASP A 535 15.56 -9.08 2.54
N GLY A 536 15.29 -9.24 3.83
CA GLY A 536 15.59 -10.47 4.56
C GLY A 536 14.77 -11.66 4.08
N ASP A 537 13.50 -11.45 3.71
CA ASP A 537 12.57 -12.52 3.35
C ASP A 537 12.51 -12.78 1.83
N ILE A 538 12.79 -11.77 1.01
CA ILE A 538 12.59 -11.81 -0.44
C ILE A 538 13.89 -11.53 -1.21
N TYR A 539 14.49 -10.34 -1.09
CA TYR A 539 15.64 -9.99 -1.93
C TYR A 539 16.86 -10.87 -1.65
N LEU A 540 17.13 -11.14 -0.37
CA LEU A 540 18.17 -12.07 0.09
C LEU A 540 17.71 -13.53 0.08
N LYS A 541 16.71 -13.85 -0.76
CA LYS A 541 16.18 -15.20 -1.00
C LYS A 541 15.68 -15.94 0.25
N GLY A 542 15.23 -15.21 1.26
CA GLY A 542 14.71 -15.76 2.51
C GLY A 542 15.78 -16.17 3.53
N TYR A 543 17.07 -15.94 3.26
CA TYR A 543 18.15 -16.30 4.18
C TYR A 543 18.37 -15.27 5.31
N GLY A 544 17.64 -14.16 5.29
CA GLY A 544 17.85 -13.05 6.21
C GLY A 544 19.14 -12.27 5.93
N ARG A 545 19.31 -11.15 6.64
CA ARG A 545 20.53 -10.33 6.58
C ARG A 545 21.72 -11.07 7.17
N ARG A 546 22.91 -10.85 6.63
CA ARG A 546 24.17 -11.36 7.19
C ARG A 546 24.39 -10.78 8.58
N ASN A 547 24.64 -11.65 9.56
CA ASN A 547 24.83 -11.25 10.94
C ASN A 547 25.96 -10.19 11.07
N GLY A 548 25.69 -9.13 11.84
CA GLY A 548 26.62 -8.01 11.97
C GLY A 548 26.55 -6.97 10.85
N GLN A 549 25.57 -7.02 9.95
CA GLN A 549 25.16 -5.84 9.18
C GLN A 549 23.81 -5.34 9.67
N GLY A 550 23.64 -4.02 9.71
CA GLY A 550 22.35 -3.40 9.98
C GLY A 550 21.53 -3.21 8.70
N MET A 551 20.26 -2.84 8.86
CA MET A 551 19.31 -2.67 7.75
C MET A 551 19.71 -1.59 6.73
N GLU A 552 20.28 -0.47 7.18
CA GLU A 552 20.66 0.66 6.31
C GLU A 552 21.79 0.31 5.35
N VAL A 553 22.57 -0.74 5.67
CA VAL A 553 23.63 -1.24 4.79
C VAL A 553 23.05 -1.83 3.50
N TYR A 554 21.86 -2.43 3.59
CA TYR A 554 21.18 -3.06 2.46
C TYR A 554 20.39 -2.08 1.61
N ALA A 555 19.79 -1.06 2.23
CA ALA A 555 19.03 -0.05 1.51
C ALA A 555 19.99 0.96 0.86
N GLN A 556 20.46 1.96 1.60
CA GLN A 556 21.28 3.06 1.07
C GLN A 556 22.57 2.55 0.43
N GLY A 557 22.72 2.80 -0.88
CA GLY A 557 23.95 2.51 -1.63
C GLY A 557 24.17 1.02 -1.94
N LEU A 558 23.14 0.17 -1.85
CA LEU A 558 23.24 -1.25 -2.25
C LEU A 558 22.03 -1.74 -3.05
N LEU A 559 20.87 -1.96 -2.42
CA LEU A 559 19.68 -2.53 -3.06
C LEU A 559 18.58 -1.51 -3.38
N GLN A 560 18.68 -0.27 -2.88
CA GLN A 560 17.77 0.78 -3.32
C GLN A 560 18.10 1.24 -4.74
N ASN A 561 17.13 1.86 -5.40
CA ASN A 561 17.40 2.59 -6.63
C ASN A 561 18.27 3.82 -6.36
N VAL A 562 19.11 4.19 -7.33
CA VAL A 562 19.80 5.49 -7.31
C VAL A 562 18.80 6.64 -7.26
N PHE A 563 19.17 7.80 -6.73
CA PHE A 563 18.24 8.93 -6.66
C PHE A 563 17.97 9.55 -8.03
N ASN A 564 18.90 9.41 -8.96
CA ASN A 564 18.77 9.83 -10.36
C ASN A 564 19.86 9.14 -11.21
N VAL A 565 19.74 9.23 -12.54
CA VAL A 565 20.66 8.53 -13.46
C VAL A 565 22.05 9.18 -13.59
N THR A 566 22.28 10.36 -13.01
CA THR A 566 23.57 11.07 -13.04
C THR A 566 24.33 10.96 -11.72
N GLU A 567 23.77 10.27 -10.72
CA GLU A 567 24.41 10.03 -9.43
C GLU A 567 25.70 9.21 -9.60
N MET A 568 26.84 9.71 -9.15
CA MET A 568 28.16 9.08 -9.40
C MET A 568 28.56 8.05 -8.33
N ASN A 569 27.58 7.33 -7.78
CA ASN A 569 27.76 6.28 -6.79
C ASN A 569 27.44 4.91 -7.40
N LEU A 570 28.13 3.86 -6.95
CA LEU A 570 27.79 2.49 -7.32
C LEU A 570 26.36 2.19 -6.87
N GLY A 571 25.58 1.66 -7.80
CA GLY A 571 24.16 1.41 -7.67
C GLY A 571 23.59 1.05 -9.04
N PHE A 572 22.26 0.94 -9.12
CA PHE A 572 21.55 0.66 -10.37
C PHE A 572 20.32 1.55 -10.49
N ASN A 573 19.87 1.72 -11.73
CA ASN A 573 18.59 2.32 -12.04
C ASN A 573 17.65 1.22 -12.53
N ALA A 574 16.51 1.07 -11.88
CA ALA A 574 15.42 0.15 -12.19
C ALA A 574 14.11 0.89 -12.53
N VAL A 575 14.04 2.21 -12.35
CA VAL A 575 12.76 2.96 -12.40
C VAL A 575 12.75 4.19 -13.32
N TYR A 576 13.89 4.87 -13.53
CA TYR A 576 13.89 6.13 -14.27
C TYR A 576 14.16 5.93 -15.76
N ASN A 577 13.23 6.35 -16.61
CA ASN A 577 13.49 6.53 -18.03
C ASN A 577 14.19 7.88 -18.27
N SER A 578 15.38 7.87 -18.87
CA SER A 578 16.15 9.09 -19.13
C SER A 578 17.08 8.97 -20.34
N ASN A 579 17.08 10.02 -21.16
CA ASN A 579 17.99 10.22 -22.29
C ASN A 579 19.10 11.24 -21.98
N ASP A 580 19.35 11.55 -20.70
CA ASP A 580 20.39 12.50 -20.30
C ASP A 580 21.77 12.04 -20.83
N ALA A 581 22.47 12.92 -21.54
CA ALA A 581 23.79 12.64 -22.08
C ALA A 581 24.85 12.40 -20.99
N ASN A 582 24.63 12.95 -19.79
CA ASN A 582 25.54 12.85 -18.65
C ASN A 582 25.20 11.68 -17.70
N ARG A 583 24.25 10.82 -18.05
CA ARG A 583 23.91 9.65 -17.23
C ARG A 583 25.11 8.72 -17.04
N VAL A 584 25.21 8.12 -15.87
CA VAL A 584 26.19 7.09 -15.52
C VAL A 584 25.54 5.76 -15.13
N HIS A 585 24.20 5.73 -15.17
CA HIS A 585 23.37 4.54 -15.06
C HIS A 585 22.56 4.32 -16.34
N VAL A 586 21.94 3.15 -16.42
CA VAL A 586 21.04 2.72 -17.49
C VAL A 586 19.96 3.76 -17.75
N GLY A 587 19.69 4.07 -19.02
CA GLY A 587 18.69 5.07 -19.42
C GLY A 587 17.26 4.51 -19.53
N ASP A 588 17.13 3.25 -19.96
CA ASP A 588 15.86 2.51 -20.03
C ASP A 588 16.01 1.18 -19.27
N PRO A 589 15.63 1.15 -17.98
CA PRO A 589 15.81 -0.03 -17.13
C PRO A 589 14.91 -1.19 -17.53
N VAL A 590 13.68 -0.92 -17.97
CA VAL A 590 12.70 -1.95 -18.36
C VAL A 590 13.22 -2.74 -19.56
N ALA A 591 13.82 -2.07 -20.54
CA ALA A 591 14.44 -2.72 -21.69
C ALA A 591 15.82 -3.31 -21.39
N ARG A 592 16.51 -2.87 -20.33
CA ARG A 592 17.87 -3.36 -20.00
C ARG A 592 17.88 -4.61 -19.14
N PHE A 593 16.95 -4.72 -18.19
CA PHE A 593 16.92 -5.81 -17.22
C PHE A 593 15.69 -6.69 -17.46
N ASN A 594 15.87 -7.80 -18.17
CA ASN A 594 14.82 -8.79 -18.43
C ASN A 594 15.03 -10.10 -17.63
N SER A 595 16.20 -10.27 -17.04
CA SER A 595 16.58 -11.46 -16.27
C SER A 595 17.71 -11.15 -15.29
N GLU A 596 17.96 -12.07 -14.34
CA GLU A 596 19.15 -12.05 -13.50
C GLU A 596 20.45 -12.02 -14.35
N ALA A 597 20.48 -12.73 -15.48
CA ALA A 597 21.66 -12.76 -16.36
C ALA A 597 22.00 -11.37 -16.92
N ASP A 598 20.98 -10.59 -17.31
CA ASP A 598 21.17 -9.22 -17.81
C ASP A 598 21.77 -8.30 -16.73
N PHE A 599 21.32 -8.47 -15.48
CA PHE A 599 21.81 -7.72 -14.33
C PHE A 599 23.26 -8.09 -13.99
N ASN A 600 23.57 -9.39 -14.02
CA ASN A 600 24.93 -9.90 -13.81
C ASN A 600 25.87 -9.37 -14.91
N GLU A 601 25.45 -9.42 -16.17
CA GLU A 601 26.23 -8.91 -17.31
C GLU A 601 26.45 -7.39 -17.21
N TYR A 602 25.45 -6.63 -16.78
CA TYR A 602 25.60 -5.18 -16.58
C TYR A 602 26.74 -4.88 -15.62
N TYR A 603 26.76 -5.50 -14.45
CA TYR A 603 27.81 -5.28 -13.46
C TYR A 603 29.16 -5.84 -13.92
N HIS A 604 29.20 -6.97 -14.61
CA HIS A 604 30.44 -7.50 -15.18
C HIS A 604 31.10 -6.47 -16.12
N ASN A 605 30.34 -5.98 -17.11
CA ASN A 605 30.80 -5.01 -18.09
C ASN A 605 31.06 -3.61 -17.49
N GLN A 606 30.28 -3.21 -16.48
CA GLN A 606 30.54 -1.98 -15.72
C GLN A 606 31.89 -2.06 -15.01
N PHE A 607 32.16 -3.16 -14.31
CA PHE A 607 33.43 -3.35 -13.60
C PHE A 607 34.62 -3.57 -14.53
N ASP A 608 34.43 -4.08 -15.74
CA ASP A 608 35.47 -4.08 -16.77
C ASP A 608 36.02 -2.66 -17.00
N VAL A 609 35.13 -1.66 -17.12
CA VAL A 609 35.51 -0.26 -17.27
C VAL A 609 36.15 0.29 -15.99
N LEU A 610 35.51 0.08 -14.84
CA LEU A 610 35.97 0.64 -13.57
C LEU A 610 37.36 0.11 -13.18
N TYR A 611 37.64 -1.17 -13.39
CA TYR A 611 38.97 -1.74 -13.15
C TYR A 611 40.03 -1.17 -14.08
N LEU A 612 39.74 -0.98 -15.38
CA LEU A 612 40.69 -0.33 -16.28
C LEU A 612 41.01 1.11 -15.84
N LEU A 613 39.98 1.89 -15.53
CA LEU A 613 40.13 3.28 -15.13
C LEU A 613 40.82 3.42 -13.75
N ASP A 614 40.51 2.54 -12.81
CA ASP A 614 41.19 2.47 -11.50
C ASP A 614 42.66 2.09 -11.68
N TYR A 615 42.98 1.13 -12.54
CA TYR A 615 44.36 0.75 -12.82
C TYR A 615 45.18 1.92 -13.39
N LEU A 616 44.61 2.65 -14.36
CA LEU A 616 45.24 3.82 -14.96
C LEU A 616 45.48 4.92 -13.92
N GLU A 617 44.51 5.19 -13.04
CA GLU A 617 44.68 6.15 -11.95
C GLU A 617 45.78 5.69 -10.97
N GLY A 618 45.73 4.44 -10.50
CA GLY A 618 46.69 3.89 -9.54
C GLY A 618 48.14 3.88 -10.06
N THR A 619 48.35 3.46 -11.30
CA THR A 619 49.69 3.44 -11.91
C THR A 619 50.25 4.85 -12.07
N ASN A 620 49.42 5.82 -12.45
CA ASN A 620 49.86 7.21 -12.59
C ASN A 620 50.14 7.89 -11.24
N ILE A 621 49.41 7.54 -10.17
CA ILE A 621 49.73 8.01 -8.80
C ILE A 621 51.03 7.38 -8.30
N LEU A 622 51.27 6.10 -8.58
CA LEU A 622 52.49 5.39 -8.17
C LEU A 622 53.77 5.98 -8.77
N ALA A 623 53.67 6.60 -9.95
CA ALA A 623 54.77 7.29 -10.60
C ALA A 623 55.11 8.67 -9.98
N GLN A 624 54.27 9.19 -9.07
CA GLN A 624 54.48 10.50 -8.44
C GLN A 624 55.44 10.43 -7.23
N SER A 625 55.80 11.61 -6.71
CA SER A 625 56.58 11.71 -5.47
C SER A 625 55.85 11.10 -4.26
N ASP A 626 56.58 10.67 -3.24
CA ASP A 626 55.99 10.15 -2.00
C ASP A 626 55.08 11.19 -1.31
N ALA A 627 55.39 12.48 -1.44
CA ALA A 627 54.53 13.55 -0.95
C ALA A 627 53.18 13.59 -1.70
N ALA A 628 53.20 13.46 -3.02
CA ALA A 628 51.98 13.37 -3.83
C ALA A 628 51.18 12.09 -3.51
N LYS A 629 51.84 10.93 -3.40
CA LYS A 629 51.18 9.68 -2.97
C LYS A 629 50.48 9.85 -1.63
N LYS A 630 51.14 10.45 -0.63
CA LYS A 630 50.53 10.75 0.68
C LYS A 630 49.32 11.67 0.61
N ALA A 631 49.35 12.65 -0.29
CA ALA A 631 48.23 13.57 -0.47
C ALA A 631 47.03 12.85 -1.13
N TRP A 632 47.27 11.99 -2.13
CA TRP A 632 46.21 11.33 -2.91
C TRP A 632 45.64 10.06 -2.27
N LEU A 633 46.44 9.31 -1.51
CA LEU A 633 46.09 7.96 -1.08
C LEU A 633 45.74 7.90 0.40
N ARG A 634 44.85 6.97 0.77
CA ARG A 634 44.50 6.64 2.15
C ARG A 634 44.55 5.13 2.33
N LYS A 635 44.90 4.71 3.54
CA LYS A 635 44.78 3.31 3.94
C LYS A 635 43.42 3.11 4.60
N ILE A 636 42.62 2.19 4.07
CA ILE A 636 41.36 1.77 4.71
C ILE A 636 41.64 0.58 5.63
N GLU A 637 41.05 0.60 6.81
CA GLU A 637 41.28 -0.35 7.90
C GLU A 637 39.95 -0.71 8.58
N ASN A 638 39.92 -1.88 9.22
CA ASN A 638 38.81 -2.32 10.06
C ASN A 638 39.03 -1.86 11.50
N TYR A 639 37.98 -1.31 12.12
CA TYR A 639 37.87 -1.25 13.57
C TYR A 639 36.84 -2.27 14.02
N TYR A 640 37.12 -3.01 15.09
CA TYR A 640 36.34 -4.19 15.46
C TYR A 640 35.30 -3.92 16.53
N VAL A 641 34.16 -4.59 16.37
CA VAL A 641 33.17 -4.80 17.43
C VAL A 641 33.62 -6.00 18.25
N GLN A 642 33.68 -5.83 19.56
CA GLN A 642 34.07 -6.88 20.48
C GLN A 642 32.85 -7.57 21.09
N ASN A 643 32.85 -8.91 21.08
CA ASN A 643 31.89 -9.74 21.80
C ASN A 643 32.69 -10.66 22.74
N ASN A 644 32.41 -10.60 24.05
CA ASN A 644 33.14 -11.33 25.09
C ASN A 644 34.68 -11.18 24.99
N GLY A 645 35.16 -9.98 24.61
CA GLY A 645 36.59 -9.69 24.45
C GLY A 645 37.23 -10.19 23.15
N ALA A 646 36.49 -10.89 22.29
CA ALA A 646 36.94 -11.31 20.96
C ALA A 646 36.44 -10.34 19.88
N ASN A 647 37.27 -10.06 18.88
CA ASN A 647 36.84 -9.31 17.70
C ASN A 647 35.84 -10.14 16.89
N THR A 648 34.81 -9.49 16.36
CA THR A 648 33.79 -10.12 15.52
C THR A 648 33.63 -9.31 14.23
N HIS A 649 32.53 -8.57 14.12
CA HIS A 649 32.25 -7.67 13.00
C HIS A 649 33.15 -6.44 13.02
N ALA A 650 33.23 -5.73 11.90
CA ALA A 650 34.01 -4.51 11.77
C ALA A 650 33.14 -3.32 11.31
N GLY A 651 33.62 -2.12 11.59
CA GLY A 651 33.34 -0.93 10.78
C GLY A 651 34.61 -0.48 10.06
N ASN A 652 34.50 0.44 9.12
CA ASN A 652 35.67 0.93 8.36
C ASN A 652 36.16 2.29 8.85
N SER A 653 37.47 2.50 8.76
CA SER A 653 38.11 3.81 8.87
C SER A 653 39.19 3.98 7.82
N ALA A 654 39.44 5.20 7.37
CA ALA A 654 40.56 5.54 6.51
C ALA A 654 41.48 6.54 7.20
N ARG A 655 42.78 6.41 6.97
CA ARG A 655 43.80 7.33 7.51
C ARG A 655 44.90 7.63 6.50
N ALA A 656 45.69 8.66 6.79
CA ALA A 656 46.93 8.94 6.08
C ALA A 656 47.90 7.75 6.19
N LEU A 657 48.66 7.53 5.11
CA LEU A 657 49.76 6.57 5.12
C LEU A 657 50.96 7.16 5.88
N THR A 658 51.68 6.30 6.59
CA THR A 658 52.99 6.64 7.16
C THR A 658 54.05 6.79 6.06
N ASP A 659 55.20 7.41 6.37
CA ASP A 659 56.33 7.47 5.42
C ASP A 659 56.79 6.09 4.96
N ALA A 660 56.82 5.12 5.88
CA ALA A 660 57.22 3.75 5.57
C ALA A 660 56.21 3.05 4.64
N GLU A 661 54.91 3.18 4.92
CA GLU A 661 53.86 2.63 4.05
C GLU A 661 53.94 3.24 2.65
N VAL A 662 54.07 4.57 2.51
CA VAL A 662 54.19 5.21 1.19
C VAL A 662 55.45 4.81 0.46
N ALA A 663 56.60 4.78 1.15
CA ALA A 663 57.86 4.36 0.54
C ALA A 663 57.79 2.93 0.01
N SER A 664 56.96 2.07 0.60
CA SER A 664 56.76 0.69 0.15
C SER A 664 55.80 0.51 -1.04
N LEU A 665 55.07 1.55 -1.46
CA LEU A 665 54.21 1.50 -2.64
C LEU A 665 55.04 1.61 -3.94
N LYS A 666 55.51 0.46 -4.46
CA LYS A 666 56.40 0.37 -5.64
C LYS A 666 55.72 -0.24 -6.86
N SER A 667 54.66 -0.99 -6.69
CA SER A 667 53.91 -1.69 -7.72
C SER A 667 52.41 -1.49 -7.53
N PHE A 668 51.62 -1.77 -8.59
CA PHE A 668 50.17 -1.72 -8.51
C PHE A 668 49.61 -2.68 -7.45
N ASN A 669 50.20 -3.87 -7.33
CA ASN A 669 49.81 -4.88 -6.35
C ASN A 669 49.98 -4.39 -4.91
N ASP A 670 50.95 -3.50 -4.64
CA ASP A 670 51.13 -2.93 -3.29
C ASP A 670 49.93 -2.06 -2.88
N LEU A 671 49.22 -1.43 -3.84
CA LEU A 671 47.99 -0.68 -3.54
C LEU A 671 46.89 -1.62 -3.03
N ILE A 672 46.81 -2.83 -3.59
CA ILE A 672 45.84 -3.85 -3.17
C ILE A 672 46.24 -4.44 -1.82
N ASP A 673 47.49 -4.91 -1.71
CA ASP A 673 48.00 -5.59 -0.52
C ASP A 673 48.00 -4.71 0.72
N GLN A 674 48.21 -3.41 0.55
CA GLN A 674 48.19 -2.45 1.66
C GLN A 674 46.82 -1.81 1.91
N SER A 675 45.75 -2.29 1.25
CA SER A 675 44.39 -1.78 1.41
C SER A 675 44.29 -0.27 1.14
N ILE A 676 44.73 0.15 -0.03
CA ILE A 676 44.76 1.55 -0.42
C ILE A 676 43.47 1.95 -1.16
N ILE A 677 43.01 3.15 -0.85
CA ILE A 677 41.95 3.86 -1.57
C ILE A 677 42.44 5.26 -1.93
N VAL A 678 41.82 5.90 -2.92
CA VAL A 678 42.05 7.34 -3.14
C VAL A 678 41.28 8.17 -2.11
N GLN A 679 41.83 9.33 -1.72
CA GLN A 679 41.20 10.23 -0.76
C GLN A 679 39.92 10.89 -1.31
N ARG A 680 39.92 11.21 -2.62
CA ARG A 680 38.84 11.91 -3.32
C ARG A 680 37.51 11.16 -3.11
N GLN A 681 36.43 11.89 -2.83
CA GLN A 681 35.07 11.39 -2.52
C GLN A 681 34.92 10.55 -1.23
N TYR A 682 35.89 9.73 -0.83
CA TYR A 682 35.80 8.94 0.39
C TYR A 682 35.96 9.79 1.66
N VAL A 683 37.13 10.41 1.82
CA VAL A 683 37.43 11.30 2.96
C VAL A 683 36.90 12.70 2.69
N ASN A 684 37.01 13.16 1.43
CA ASN A 684 36.46 14.41 0.91
C ASN A 684 36.72 15.65 1.80
N ASN A 685 37.90 15.71 2.43
CA ASN A 685 38.32 16.83 3.24
C ASN A 685 39.84 17.01 3.14
N PRO A 686 40.34 18.11 2.55
CA PRO A 686 41.77 18.39 2.48
C PRO A 686 42.42 18.61 3.86
N ALA A 687 41.64 19.07 4.84
CA ALA A 687 42.11 19.40 6.19
C ALA A 687 42.07 18.21 7.16
N ASN A 688 41.22 17.20 6.90
CA ASN A 688 41.16 15.98 7.70
C ASN A 688 41.68 14.79 6.89
N THR A 689 42.82 14.25 7.30
CA THR A 689 43.46 13.13 6.61
C THR A 689 42.91 11.77 7.03
N SER A 690 41.90 11.74 7.90
CA SER A 690 41.26 10.51 8.38
C SER A 690 39.74 10.61 8.40
N LYS A 691 39.07 9.46 8.28
CA LYS A 691 37.61 9.37 8.40
C LYS A 691 37.26 8.03 9.01
N LYS A 692 36.40 8.03 10.02
CA LYS A 692 35.78 6.83 10.55
C LYS A 692 34.33 6.83 10.07
N TRP A 693 33.87 5.72 9.50
CA TRP A 693 32.48 5.53 9.14
C TRP A 693 31.80 4.71 10.23
N ASP A 694 30.67 5.20 10.72
CA ASP A 694 29.84 4.44 11.65
C ASP A 694 29.20 3.24 10.94
N ARG A 695 28.95 2.17 11.70
CA ARG A 695 28.23 0.99 11.18
C ARG A 695 26.76 1.31 11.03
N ASN A 696 26.10 0.70 10.04
CA ASN A 696 24.69 0.95 9.70
C ASN A 696 24.44 2.44 9.35
N SER A 697 25.30 3.01 8.51
CA SER A 697 25.23 4.42 8.11
C SER A 697 24.80 4.62 6.66
N TYR A 698 24.23 5.80 6.38
CA TYR A 698 23.85 6.26 5.04
C TYR A 698 25.09 6.65 4.21
N VAL A 699 25.82 5.66 3.73
CA VAL A 699 27.03 5.85 2.93
C VAL A 699 26.95 5.07 1.63
N SER A 700 27.42 5.69 0.55
CA SER A 700 27.50 5.06 -0.78
C SER A 700 28.96 4.95 -1.22
N VAL A 701 29.24 4.02 -2.13
CA VAL A 701 30.58 3.81 -2.69
C VAL A 701 30.71 4.61 -4.00
N PRO A 702 31.62 5.58 -4.11
CA PRO A 702 31.79 6.35 -5.34
C PRO A 702 32.31 5.48 -6.51
N MET A 703 31.81 5.73 -7.72
CA MET A 703 32.22 4.97 -8.92
C MET A 703 33.62 5.36 -9.42
N PHE A 704 33.91 6.66 -9.43
CA PHE A 704 35.08 7.22 -10.10
C PHE A 704 36.23 7.61 -9.15
N ALA A 705 36.17 7.15 -7.91
CA ALA A 705 37.27 7.21 -6.95
C ALA A 705 37.79 5.79 -6.70
N ALA A 706 39.03 5.53 -7.14
CA ALA A 706 39.58 4.19 -7.13
C ALA A 706 39.65 3.58 -5.71
N ASN A 707 39.16 2.34 -5.61
CA ASN A 707 39.28 1.51 -4.41
C ASN A 707 40.04 0.24 -4.76
N PHE A 708 41.35 0.28 -4.54
CA PHE A 708 42.26 -0.84 -4.79
C PHE A 708 42.11 -1.93 -3.72
N SER A 709 41.64 -1.56 -2.53
CA SER A 709 41.52 -2.45 -1.39
C SER A 709 40.57 -3.62 -1.67
N ALA A 710 40.94 -4.75 -1.10
CA ALA A 710 40.09 -5.91 -0.88
C ALA A 710 40.10 -6.28 0.60
N LEU A 711 40.05 -5.26 1.47
CA LEU A 711 40.09 -5.38 2.92
C LEU A 711 38.98 -6.33 3.40
N SER A 712 39.38 -7.51 3.87
CA SER A 712 38.51 -8.54 4.42
C SER A 712 38.46 -8.49 5.94
N ASN A 713 37.44 -9.13 6.50
CA ASN A 713 37.36 -9.43 7.92
C ASN A 713 37.28 -10.95 8.17
N SER A 714 38.36 -11.52 8.68
CA SER A 714 38.42 -12.94 9.08
C SER A 714 37.69 -13.25 10.39
N ASN A 715 37.20 -12.24 11.11
CA ASN A 715 36.51 -12.41 12.40
C ASN A 715 34.98 -12.28 12.29
N GLY A 716 34.43 -11.91 11.13
CA GLY A 716 32.99 -11.72 10.93
C GLY A 716 32.71 -10.84 9.73
N SER A 717 31.59 -10.12 9.74
CA SER A 717 31.23 -9.18 8.66
C SER A 717 32.14 -7.95 8.60
N PRO A 718 32.49 -7.45 7.40
CA PRO A 718 33.32 -6.26 7.23
C PRO A 718 32.52 -4.97 7.50
N GLY A 719 33.18 -3.80 7.47
CA GLY A 719 32.48 -2.53 7.59
C GLY A 719 31.71 -2.11 6.34
N ASP A 720 30.76 -1.19 6.53
CA ASP A 720 29.80 -0.67 5.55
C ASP A 720 30.34 -0.28 4.16
N ILE A 721 31.52 0.35 4.06
CA ILE A 721 32.09 0.81 2.78
C ILE A 721 32.63 -0.39 2.00
N MET A 722 33.44 -1.22 2.66
CA MET A 722 34.03 -2.39 2.03
C MET A 722 32.98 -3.48 1.78
N PHE A 723 31.96 -3.58 2.63
CA PHE A 723 30.83 -4.47 2.41
C PHE A 723 30.14 -4.17 1.08
N ARG A 724 29.73 -2.92 0.85
CA ARG A 724 29.07 -2.52 -0.40
C ARG A 724 30.01 -2.67 -1.62
N ARG A 725 31.27 -2.25 -1.50
CA ARG A 725 32.23 -2.37 -2.61
C ARG A 725 32.42 -3.83 -3.03
N MET A 726 32.67 -4.72 -2.07
CA MET A 726 32.87 -6.14 -2.35
C MET A 726 31.58 -6.82 -2.81
N ALA A 727 30.42 -6.41 -2.30
CA ALA A 727 29.13 -6.90 -2.78
C ALA A 727 28.95 -6.64 -4.29
N PHE A 728 29.22 -5.43 -4.77
CA PHE A 728 29.16 -5.12 -6.20
C PHE A 728 30.23 -5.86 -7.03
N GLU A 729 31.45 -6.01 -6.51
CA GLU A 729 32.50 -6.79 -7.18
C GLU A 729 32.13 -8.28 -7.29
N LEU A 730 31.39 -8.81 -6.32
CA LEU A 730 30.89 -10.18 -6.35
C LEU A 730 29.72 -10.36 -7.33
N ILE A 731 28.85 -9.36 -7.50
CA ILE A 731 27.87 -9.37 -8.61
C ILE A 731 28.63 -9.40 -9.94
N ALA A 732 29.65 -8.56 -10.12
CA ALA A 732 30.44 -8.52 -11.35
C ALA A 732 31.21 -9.83 -11.64
N ALA A 733 31.66 -10.54 -10.60
CA ALA A 733 32.47 -11.75 -10.74
C ALA A 733 31.65 -13.04 -10.84
N LYS A 734 30.53 -13.14 -10.12
CA LYS A 734 29.74 -14.37 -9.97
C LYS A 734 28.23 -14.16 -10.12
N GLY A 735 27.76 -12.93 -10.19
CA GLY A 735 26.34 -12.61 -10.31
C GLY A 735 25.61 -12.48 -8.97
N TYR A 736 24.31 -12.19 -9.06
CA TYR A 736 23.45 -11.94 -7.92
C TYR A 736 23.32 -13.17 -7.02
N THR A 737 22.87 -14.31 -7.56
CA THR A 737 22.63 -15.53 -6.78
C THR A 737 23.93 -16.16 -6.26
N ASP A 738 24.95 -16.28 -7.10
CA ASP A 738 26.15 -17.08 -6.76
C ASP A 738 27.26 -16.24 -6.11
N GLY A 739 27.23 -14.92 -6.26
CA GLY A 739 28.20 -14.00 -5.66
C GLY A 739 27.61 -13.18 -4.51
N PHE A 740 26.58 -12.39 -4.82
CA PHE A 740 26.03 -11.42 -3.87
C PHE A 740 25.25 -12.07 -2.72
N VAL A 741 24.30 -12.96 -3.00
CA VAL A 741 23.46 -13.59 -1.95
C VAL A 741 24.29 -14.31 -0.88
N PRO A 742 25.26 -15.19 -1.20
CA PRO A 742 26.08 -15.86 -0.16
C PRO A 742 26.96 -14.89 0.63
N TYR A 743 27.33 -13.74 0.06
CA TYR A 743 28.10 -12.71 0.74
C TYR A 743 27.27 -11.79 1.65
N ALA A 744 26.07 -11.45 1.19
CA ALA A 744 25.23 -10.42 1.81
C ALA A 744 24.17 -10.99 2.75
N SER A 745 23.87 -12.30 2.69
CA SER A 745 22.79 -12.91 3.46
C SER A 745 23.27 -13.85 4.58
N GLY A 746 22.33 -14.40 5.34
CA GLY A 746 22.55 -15.48 6.30
C GLY A 746 22.78 -16.87 5.69
N GLN A 747 22.85 -17.01 4.35
CA GLN A 747 22.90 -18.30 3.65
C GLN A 747 23.99 -19.25 4.17
N LEU A 748 25.15 -18.71 4.55
CA LEU A 748 26.30 -19.50 5.02
C LEU A 748 26.32 -19.72 6.53
N SER A 749 25.21 -19.45 7.24
CA SER A 749 25.16 -19.59 8.70
C SER A 749 25.44 -21.04 9.13
N ASP A 750 24.78 -22.03 8.52
CA ASP A 750 24.95 -23.42 8.90
C ASP A 750 26.39 -23.91 8.62
N LEU A 751 26.96 -23.53 7.47
CA LEU A 751 28.35 -23.80 7.12
C LEU A 751 29.34 -23.21 8.16
N ALA A 752 29.10 -21.98 8.60
CA ALA A 752 29.93 -21.34 9.62
C ALA A 752 29.83 -22.08 10.96
N MET A 753 28.63 -22.54 11.34
CA MET A 753 28.44 -23.33 12.56
C MET A 753 29.14 -24.69 12.50
N GLU A 754 29.08 -25.38 11.37
CA GLU A 754 29.79 -26.65 11.13
C GLU A 754 31.31 -26.49 11.28
N LYS A 755 31.83 -25.33 10.88
CA LYS A 755 33.24 -24.94 11.04
C LYS A 755 33.59 -24.38 12.43
N GLY A 756 32.64 -24.39 13.37
CA GLY A 756 32.84 -23.91 14.74
C GLY A 756 32.82 -22.38 14.89
N SER A 757 32.46 -21.64 13.84
CA SER A 757 32.31 -20.19 13.85
C SER A 757 30.89 -19.80 14.25
N ILE A 758 30.68 -19.51 15.53
CA ILE A 758 29.36 -19.33 16.14
C ILE A 758 29.28 -17.99 16.88
N ILE A 759 28.15 -17.31 16.76
CA ILE A 759 27.81 -16.10 17.55
C ILE A 759 26.38 -16.22 18.10
N TYR A 760 26.13 -15.64 19.27
CA TYR A 760 24.78 -15.52 19.80
C TYR A 760 24.07 -14.32 19.16
N ASP A 761 23.03 -14.59 18.38
CA ASP A 761 22.15 -13.57 17.84
C ASP A 761 21.17 -13.11 18.92
N THR A 762 21.32 -11.87 19.36
CA THR A 762 20.47 -11.28 20.41
C THR A 762 19.06 -10.98 19.91
N TRP A 763 18.86 -10.79 18.60
CA TRP A 763 17.56 -10.52 18.01
C TRP A 763 16.71 -11.79 18.00
N ASN A 764 17.24 -12.86 17.40
CA ASN A 764 16.57 -14.15 17.31
C ASN A 764 16.74 -15.03 18.56
N LYS A 765 17.52 -14.56 19.55
CA LYS A 765 17.79 -15.24 20.83
C LYS A 765 18.29 -16.68 20.66
N LYS A 766 19.17 -16.89 19.67
CA LYS A 766 19.73 -18.21 19.37
C LYS A 766 21.18 -18.11 18.93
N ASN A 767 21.92 -19.20 19.08
CA ASN A 767 23.21 -19.34 18.41
C ASN A 767 23.00 -19.42 16.90
N THR A 768 23.83 -18.72 16.14
CA THR A 768 23.84 -18.69 14.69
C THR A 768 25.28 -18.72 14.19
N GLY A 769 25.47 -19.00 12.90
CA GLY A 769 26.80 -18.95 12.28
C GLY A 769 27.38 -17.55 12.24
N LEU A 770 28.61 -17.40 12.70
CA LEU A 770 29.40 -16.19 12.50
C LEU A 770 30.08 -16.26 11.13
N ILE A 771 29.40 -15.71 10.12
CA ILE A 771 29.88 -15.74 8.73
C ILE A 771 31.04 -14.73 8.56
N THR A 772 32.24 -15.24 8.37
CA THR A 772 33.45 -14.44 8.07
C THR A 772 33.66 -14.30 6.57
N ASP A 773 34.47 -13.35 6.14
CA ASP A 773 34.78 -13.19 4.71
C ASP A 773 35.59 -14.38 4.14
N ASP A 774 36.27 -15.15 4.98
CA ASP A 774 36.98 -16.36 4.56
C ASP A 774 36.00 -17.48 4.20
N HIS A 775 34.92 -17.64 4.98
CA HIS A 775 33.84 -18.58 4.64
C HIS A 775 33.21 -18.25 3.29
N VAL A 776 32.98 -16.96 3.02
CA VAL A 776 32.41 -16.52 1.76
C VAL A 776 33.39 -16.75 0.60
N LEU A 777 34.67 -16.38 0.76
CA LEU A 777 35.67 -16.58 -0.29
C LEU A 777 35.77 -18.06 -0.69
N GLU A 778 35.86 -18.95 0.30
CA GLU A 778 35.94 -20.39 0.08
C GLU A 778 34.68 -20.92 -0.61
N TYR A 779 33.50 -20.50 -0.18
CA TYR A 779 32.23 -20.94 -0.76
C TYR A 779 32.04 -20.44 -2.20
N VAL A 780 32.30 -19.16 -2.46
CA VAL A 780 32.02 -18.52 -3.76
C VAL A 780 33.04 -18.92 -4.83
N PHE A 781 34.31 -19.06 -4.44
CA PHE A 781 35.40 -19.31 -5.39
C PHE A 781 35.96 -20.73 -5.35
N GLN A 782 35.51 -21.58 -4.41
CA GLN A 782 35.84 -23.02 -4.37
C GLN A 782 37.36 -23.29 -4.48
N GLY A 783 38.16 -22.49 -3.78
CA GLY A 783 39.62 -22.59 -3.77
C GLY A 783 40.35 -21.96 -4.95
N GLN A 784 39.65 -21.26 -5.86
CA GLN A 784 40.28 -20.53 -6.97
C GLN A 784 41.22 -19.40 -6.49
N TYR A 785 40.93 -18.80 -5.33
CA TYR A 785 41.75 -17.77 -4.71
C TYR A 785 41.99 -18.10 -3.23
N THR A 786 43.20 -17.83 -2.76
CA THR A 786 43.59 -18.04 -1.35
C THR A 786 43.31 -16.82 -0.47
N SER A 787 43.07 -15.65 -1.08
CA SER A 787 42.72 -14.42 -0.36
C SER A 787 41.90 -13.47 -1.25
N TRP A 788 41.20 -12.53 -0.62
CA TRP A 788 40.49 -11.45 -1.33
C TRP A 788 41.43 -10.53 -2.12
N ALA A 789 42.67 -10.34 -1.65
CA ALA A 789 43.70 -9.60 -2.39
C ALA A 789 44.11 -10.34 -3.67
N GLU A 790 44.21 -11.67 -3.65
CA GLU A 790 44.47 -12.47 -4.84
C GLU A 790 43.32 -12.40 -5.85
N PHE A 791 42.08 -12.51 -5.38
CA PHE A 791 40.89 -12.28 -6.21
C PHE A 791 40.95 -10.90 -6.88
N LYS A 792 41.19 -9.84 -6.10
CA LYS A 792 41.24 -8.47 -6.61
C LYS A 792 42.34 -8.29 -7.67
N LYS A 793 43.54 -8.84 -7.43
CA LYS A 793 44.65 -8.85 -8.39
C LYS A 793 44.23 -9.55 -9.68
N ALA A 794 43.62 -10.72 -9.59
CA ALA A 794 43.15 -11.48 -10.76
C ALA A 794 42.11 -10.69 -11.57
N MET A 795 41.19 -9.98 -10.91
CA MET A 795 40.20 -9.14 -11.59
C MET A 795 40.87 -8.03 -12.40
N PHE A 796 41.86 -7.32 -11.85
CA PHE A 796 42.64 -6.34 -12.61
C PHE A 796 43.43 -6.99 -13.74
N THR A 797 44.17 -8.07 -13.46
CA THR A 797 45.01 -8.77 -14.45
C THR A 797 44.20 -9.19 -15.67
N GLU A 798 43.03 -9.80 -15.48
CA GLU A 798 42.16 -10.24 -16.58
C GLU A 798 41.84 -9.10 -17.58
N ARG A 799 41.45 -7.93 -17.07
CA ARG A 799 41.08 -6.78 -17.92
C ARG A 799 42.31 -6.17 -18.59
N LEU A 800 43.44 -6.15 -17.90
CA LEU A 800 44.69 -5.61 -18.44
C LEU A 800 45.27 -6.49 -19.54
N GLU A 801 45.19 -7.81 -19.40
CA GLU A 801 45.62 -8.74 -20.44
C GLU A 801 44.77 -8.55 -21.72
N LYS A 802 43.45 -8.42 -21.58
CA LYS A 802 42.55 -8.09 -22.71
C LYS A 802 42.90 -6.74 -23.35
N ALA A 803 43.09 -5.70 -22.55
CA ALA A 803 43.45 -4.37 -23.04
C ALA A 803 44.83 -4.35 -23.74
N ALA A 804 45.83 -5.02 -23.17
CA ALA A 804 47.18 -5.13 -23.72
C ALA A 804 47.23 -5.98 -25.00
N ALA A 805 46.32 -6.95 -25.14
CA ALA A 805 46.12 -7.70 -26.38
C ALA A 805 45.42 -6.88 -27.49
N GLY A 806 45.13 -5.60 -27.25
CA GLY A 806 44.49 -4.72 -28.23
C GLY A 806 42.99 -5.00 -28.39
N GLN A 807 42.36 -5.69 -27.43
CA GLN A 807 40.95 -6.02 -27.51
C GLN A 807 40.03 -4.86 -27.12
N LEU A 808 40.52 -3.80 -26.46
CA LEU A 808 39.69 -2.64 -26.10
C LEU A 808 39.04 -2.04 -27.36
N LYS A 809 37.71 -2.01 -27.39
CA LYS A 809 36.95 -1.44 -28.51
C LYS A 809 37.21 0.06 -28.62
N PRO A 810 37.37 0.60 -29.84
CA PRO A 810 37.45 2.04 -30.02
C PRO A 810 36.19 2.74 -29.54
N PHE A 811 36.33 3.90 -28.91
CA PHE A 811 35.22 4.73 -28.48
C PHE A 811 35.55 6.21 -28.66
N THR A 812 34.54 7.04 -28.88
CA THR A 812 34.68 8.49 -29.00
C THR A 812 34.03 9.15 -27.79
N MET A 813 34.73 10.11 -27.20
CA MET A 813 34.22 10.93 -26.10
C MET A 813 34.42 12.42 -26.40
N GLN A 814 33.61 13.26 -25.77
CA GLN A 814 33.81 14.71 -25.78
C GLN A 814 34.72 15.08 -24.60
N TYR A 815 35.95 15.51 -24.89
CA TYR A 815 36.96 15.77 -23.89
C TYR A 815 38.05 16.72 -24.38
N GLU A 816 38.40 17.67 -23.52
CA GLU A 816 39.61 18.48 -23.62
C GLU A 816 40.11 18.80 -22.21
N LEU A 817 41.41 18.67 -21.99
CA LEU A 817 42.02 18.98 -20.70
C LEU A 817 41.68 20.42 -20.30
N ASP A 818 41.29 20.64 -19.05
CA ASP A 818 40.90 21.94 -18.49
C ASP A 818 39.62 22.58 -19.05
N VAL A 819 38.84 21.88 -19.89
CA VAL A 819 37.58 22.40 -20.47
C VAL A 819 36.42 21.48 -20.09
N ALA A 820 35.68 21.84 -19.03
CA ALA A 820 34.62 21.02 -18.44
C ALA A 820 33.52 20.60 -19.44
N ASP A 821 33.10 21.53 -20.30
CA ASP A 821 32.04 21.34 -21.30
C ASP A 821 32.59 21.30 -22.73
N SER A 822 33.78 20.72 -22.90
CA SER A 822 34.37 20.61 -24.24
C SER A 822 33.47 19.79 -25.15
N THR A 823 33.25 20.30 -26.37
CA THR A 823 32.58 19.59 -27.46
C THR A 823 33.57 18.89 -28.40
N LYS A 824 34.87 18.97 -28.09
CA LYS A 824 35.93 18.36 -28.89
C LYS A 824 35.85 16.85 -28.80
N GLU A 825 35.62 16.21 -29.93
CA GLU A 825 35.62 14.76 -30.03
C GLU A 825 37.05 14.21 -30.01
N VAL A 826 37.28 13.22 -29.15
CA VAL A 826 38.52 12.45 -29.06
C VAL A 826 38.17 10.98 -29.22
N THR A 827 38.68 10.35 -30.28
CA THR A 827 38.53 8.91 -30.52
C THR A 827 39.70 8.15 -29.91
N ILE A 828 39.41 7.32 -28.92
CA ILE A 828 40.35 6.39 -28.30
C ILE A 828 40.32 5.10 -29.10
N THR A 829 41.46 4.75 -29.69
CA THR A 829 41.64 3.55 -30.53
C THR A 829 42.51 2.49 -29.87
N SER A 830 43.19 2.82 -28.77
CA SER A 830 44.03 1.89 -28.02
C SER A 830 44.06 2.21 -26.52
N PHE A 831 44.42 1.21 -25.72
CA PHE A 831 44.62 1.38 -24.28
C PHE A 831 45.74 2.39 -23.95
N GLU A 832 46.80 2.44 -24.77
CA GLU A 832 47.91 3.39 -24.61
C GLU A 832 47.47 4.85 -24.77
N GLN A 833 46.55 5.14 -25.71
CA GLN A 833 46.00 6.49 -25.86
C GLN A 833 45.22 6.93 -24.61
N LEU A 834 44.41 6.04 -24.04
CA LEU A 834 43.69 6.32 -22.80
C LEU A 834 44.66 6.52 -21.62
N GLN A 835 45.73 5.71 -21.57
CA GLN A 835 46.79 5.83 -20.56
C GLN A 835 47.49 7.19 -20.63
N ASN A 836 47.79 7.69 -21.83
CA ASN A 836 48.40 9.01 -22.02
C ASN A 836 47.49 10.14 -21.54
N LEU A 837 46.19 10.08 -21.87
CA LEU A 837 45.23 11.08 -21.35
C LEU A 837 45.12 11.03 -19.82
N MET A 838 45.14 9.85 -19.21
CA MET A 838 45.14 9.73 -17.74
C MET A 838 46.40 10.32 -17.12
N LYS A 839 47.55 10.12 -17.76
CA LYS A 839 48.82 10.72 -17.33
C LYS A 839 48.76 12.24 -17.35
N GLU A 840 48.32 12.83 -18.47
CA GLU A 840 48.15 14.28 -18.61
C GLU A 840 47.17 14.84 -17.56
N ALA A 841 46.03 14.18 -17.36
CA ALA A 841 45.06 14.56 -16.34
C ALA A 841 45.63 14.48 -14.92
N MET A 842 46.41 13.43 -14.61
CA MET A 842 47.09 13.30 -13.31
C MET A 842 48.13 14.39 -13.11
N GLU A 843 48.97 14.65 -14.10
CA GLU A 843 49.99 15.71 -14.03
C GLU A 843 49.35 17.08 -13.79
N ALA A 844 48.24 17.37 -14.47
CA ALA A 844 47.46 18.59 -14.25
C ALA A 844 46.88 18.66 -12.81
N ASP A 845 46.29 17.57 -12.32
CA ASP A 845 45.76 17.52 -10.94
C ASP A 845 46.87 17.67 -9.89
N ILE A 846 48.05 17.08 -10.09
CA ILE A 846 49.21 17.23 -9.20
C ILE A 846 49.71 18.69 -9.21
N GLN A 847 49.88 19.30 -10.39
CA GLN A 847 50.35 20.68 -10.53
C GLN A 847 49.38 21.68 -9.89
N ALA A 848 48.08 21.47 -10.05
CA ALA A 848 47.03 22.30 -9.47
C ALA A 848 46.75 21.98 -7.99
N ASN A 849 47.36 20.94 -7.43
CA ASN A 849 47.03 20.37 -6.12
C ASN A 849 45.51 20.09 -5.96
N SER A 850 44.90 19.56 -7.01
CA SER A 850 43.45 19.39 -7.12
C SER A 850 42.99 18.06 -6.53
N LEU A 851 42.69 18.08 -5.23
CA LEU A 851 42.07 16.94 -4.51
C LEU A 851 40.54 17.05 -4.43
N ASN A 852 39.97 18.14 -4.95
CA ASN A 852 38.53 18.40 -4.98
C ASN A 852 37.90 17.75 -6.21
N LEU A 853 36.74 17.12 -6.03
CA LEU A 853 35.95 16.48 -7.09
C LEU A 853 35.71 17.41 -8.30
N ASN A 854 35.21 18.62 -8.04
CA ASN A 854 34.73 19.55 -9.08
C ASN A 854 35.87 20.08 -9.96
N ASN A 855 37.11 20.00 -9.47
CA ASN A 855 38.28 20.50 -10.16
C ASN A 855 39.23 19.38 -10.58
N SER A 856 38.87 18.11 -10.40
CA SER A 856 39.77 16.99 -10.74
C SER A 856 39.64 16.62 -12.22
N ARG A 857 40.75 16.77 -12.95
CA ARG A 857 40.87 16.37 -14.36
C ARG A 857 40.83 14.85 -14.49
N VAL A 858 41.42 14.14 -13.54
CA VAL A 858 41.33 12.67 -13.46
C VAL A 858 39.87 12.24 -13.34
N HIS A 859 39.11 12.86 -12.44
CA HIS A 859 37.69 12.57 -12.29
C HIS A 859 36.90 12.85 -13.57
N ALA A 860 37.07 14.04 -14.16
CA ALA A 860 36.39 14.42 -15.40
C ALA A 860 36.68 13.44 -16.55
N LEU A 861 37.94 13.05 -16.74
CA LEU A 861 38.33 12.05 -17.75
C LEU A 861 37.66 10.69 -17.48
N LYS A 862 37.67 10.21 -16.23
CA LYS A 862 37.03 8.92 -15.88
C LYS A 862 35.54 8.95 -16.18
N VAL A 863 34.84 10.04 -15.85
CA VAL A 863 33.41 10.21 -16.15
C VAL A 863 33.16 10.17 -17.66
N LYS A 864 33.90 10.95 -18.45
CA LYS A 864 33.71 11.02 -19.91
C LYS A 864 34.04 9.69 -20.60
N ALA A 865 35.11 9.01 -20.20
CA ALA A 865 35.47 7.71 -20.73
C ALA A 865 34.41 6.65 -20.38
N TYR A 866 33.94 6.62 -19.14
CA TYR A 866 32.88 5.71 -18.70
C TYR A 866 31.56 5.94 -19.46
N GLN A 867 31.12 7.20 -19.58
CA GLN A 867 29.90 7.56 -20.31
C GLN A 867 29.98 7.13 -21.77
N ALA A 868 31.10 7.39 -22.44
CA ALA A 868 31.32 7.00 -23.82
C ALA A 868 31.28 5.49 -24.02
N LEU A 869 31.89 4.71 -23.12
CA LEU A 869 31.89 3.25 -23.16
C LEU A 869 30.51 2.67 -22.83
N MET A 870 29.79 3.22 -21.86
CA MET A 870 28.42 2.81 -21.54
C MET A 870 27.50 3.03 -22.75
N ASN A 871 27.60 4.20 -23.39
CA ASN A 871 26.80 4.54 -24.57
C ASN A 871 27.16 3.66 -25.78
N SER A 872 28.45 3.46 -26.07
CA SER A 872 28.89 2.67 -27.24
C SER A 872 28.58 1.17 -27.11
N THR A 873 28.37 0.69 -25.88
CA THR A 873 27.99 -0.70 -25.58
C THR A 873 26.50 -0.87 -25.30
N ASN A 874 25.69 0.17 -25.57
CA ASN A 874 24.24 0.19 -25.34
C ASN A 874 23.88 -0.20 -23.90
N ASP A 875 24.35 0.58 -22.93
CA ASP A 875 24.18 0.36 -21.48
C ASP A 875 24.84 -0.92 -20.99
N PHE A 876 26.06 -1.17 -21.46
CA PHE A 876 26.83 -2.35 -21.07
C PHE A 876 26.09 -3.67 -21.35
N ARG A 877 25.30 -3.73 -22.42
CA ARG A 877 24.74 -4.98 -22.97
C ARG A 877 25.77 -5.82 -23.71
N THR A 878 26.94 -5.24 -23.98
CA THR A 878 28.05 -5.96 -24.60
C THR A 878 29.36 -5.56 -23.93
N SER A 879 30.33 -6.45 -23.95
CA SER A 879 31.66 -6.17 -23.40
C SER A 879 32.34 -5.00 -24.14
N ILE A 880 33.13 -4.23 -23.40
CA ILE A 880 34.04 -3.21 -23.95
C ILE A 880 35.26 -3.81 -24.67
N PHE A 881 35.45 -5.12 -24.59
CA PHE A 881 36.50 -5.85 -25.30
C PHE A 881 35.95 -6.59 -26.52
N ASN A 882 36.75 -6.68 -27.57
CA ASN A 882 36.53 -7.57 -28.70
C ASN A 882 36.80 -9.02 -28.28
N PRO A 883 36.05 -9.99 -28.85
CA PRO A 883 36.25 -11.42 -28.59
C PRO A 883 37.67 -11.93 -28.83
#